data_AF-A0AAD5YEK0-F1
#
_entry.id   AF-A0AAD5YEK0-F1
#
_cell.length_a   1.000
_cell.length_b   1.000
_cell.length_c   1.000
_cell.angle_alpha   90.00
_cell.angle_beta   90.00
_cell.angle_gamma   90.00
#
_symmetry.space_group_name_H-M   'P 1'
#
loop_
_entity.id
_entity.type
_entity.pdbx_description
1 polymer ?
#
loop_
_entity_poly.entity_id
_entity_poly.type
_entity_poly.pdbx_seq_one_letter_code
_entity_poly.pdbx_strand_id
1 'polypeptide(L)'
;MSEPMDSTFLAKIRRLDFNAFKDRVEDTIKFKSPPFQPTPVAPVTQEIYKDHFRLSEEKARAVADVAHYKSVITVFQSKIDEKDASIQSLNGTLTSLKDECKALNSQLHDTRSREWAALGLTQETQTRLSGVEGDLRNSNAKIASLEAYKEYLCKKHHTEMEDFRAAYRAEKDVSTRRKQAFIEANDNNIELQKKLDANKNTLEEEKAKVSQLSFEKRMADNKRAKVATDLAVAVDELDGVKARLARETAERVRLQAELQVALDVIAQQKKLIEEKDGALLRMQDEMEAVKEKSASDYEELRTRFEVAEDQIAGMRGEMAALYTDLATATALVDSMTVELGDKNVELQRLSQDVDQHKAQIEVLRVDATAKEKELGETRDELKGVEGQLERAHTDCANLNALLTEKDARIDVAMERCKSIEGEFAAYREKAEKDAQDIVESLHQQIRVLQGEKDDALTQLSSVRLELDDTKTQLVNANKHNLSLSDELLEQKDTLEDTKAELSKVQVFFNTASNDLREEKVSHRASITVAEVDKAELSKKVSERDEIIARLSKDKEVADQEIVQLTKNMEVSAKRLSVVEANCERMRTDFATLEEKFRKCENVRSTPAHTTLPTPAPTPAPTPPPVVASLPSTPTKTESKNPPTPVSNTRPRAPQIQSQFIRTLVLNQAKSNNNQSGVIPQGKRNH
;
A
#
# COMPACT_ATOMS: atom_id res chain seq x y z
N MET A 1 -56.07 -21.50 69.81
CA MET A 1 -57.31 -20.83 69.36
C MET A 1 -56.97 -19.93 68.18
N SER A 2 -57.49 -20.26 66.99
CA SER A 2 -57.58 -19.38 65.82
C SER A 2 -58.56 -20.07 64.85
N GLU A 3 -59.27 -19.31 64.02
CA GLU A 3 -60.42 -19.80 63.26
C GLU A 3 -60.05 -20.21 61.83
N PRO A 4 -60.75 -21.21 61.22
CA PRO A 4 -60.58 -21.54 59.81
C PRO A 4 -61.25 -20.47 58.93
N MET A 5 -60.51 -19.88 57.98
CA MET A 5 -61.09 -18.87 57.07
C MET A 5 -62.07 -19.46 56.06
N ASP A 6 -63.06 -18.63 55.70
CA ASP A 6 -64.21 -19.01 54.89
C ASP A 6 -63.88 -19.31 53.41
N SER A 7 -64.30 -20.49 52.96
CA SER A 7 -64.18 -20.96 51.58
C SER A 7 -64.87 -20.08 50.53
N THR A 8 -65.82 -19.22 50.93
CA THR A 8 -66.69 -18.47 50.02
C THR A 8 -65.96 -17.38 49.22
N PHE A 9 -64.77 -16.92 49.66
CA PHE A 9 -64.07 -15.81 49.00
C PHE A 9 -63.45 -16.20 47.65
N LEU A 10 -62.84 -17.39 47.53
CA LEU A 10 -62.17 -17.86 46.30
C LEU A 10 -63.14 -18.10 45.13
N ALA A 11 -64.43 -18.31 45.40
CA ALA A 11 -65.44 -18.49 44.37
C ALA A 11 -65.77 -17.21 43.58
N LYS A 12 -65.52 -16.02 44.14
CA LYS A 12 -65.93 -14.73 43.53
C LYS A 12 -64.98 -14.17 42.47
N ILE A 13 -63.72 -14.62 42.43
CA ILE A 13 -62.70 -14.06 41.52
C ILE A 13 -62.80 -14.65 40.09
N ARG A 14 -63.47 -15.80 39.90
CA ARG A 14 -63.62 -16.47 38.58
C ARG A 14 -64.77 -15.93 37.69
N ARG A 15 -65.21 -14.67 37.88
CA ARG A 15 -66.22 -14.01 37.03
C ARG A 15 -65.88 -12.55 36.71
N LEU A 16 -64.68 -12.30 36.19
CA LEU A 16 -64.42 -11.13 35.36
C LEU A 16 -64.67 -11.52 33.90
N ASP A 17 -65.59 -10.82 33.24
CA ASP A 17 -66.18 -11.22 31.96
C ASP A 17 -65.28 -10.83 30.78
N PHE A 18 -64.35 -11.72 30.44
CA PHE A 18 -63.33 -11.49 29.41
C PHE A 18 -63.90 -11.26 28.00
N ASN A 19 -65.13 -11.74 27.75
CA ASN A 19 -65.81 -11.53 26.46
C ASN A 19 -66.27 -10.08 26.32
N ALA A 20 -66.86 -9.50 27.37
CA ALA A 20 -67.35 -8.12 27.38
C ALA A 20 -66.23 -7.07 27.18
N PHE A 21 -64.97 -7.42 27.43
CA PHE A 21 -63.82 -6.57 27.10
C PHE A 21 -63.41 -6.68 25.62
N LYS A 22 -63.43 -7.89 25.04
CA LYS A 22 -63.05 -8.14 23.64
C LYS A 22 -63.95 -7.36 22.67
N ASP A 23 -65.26 -7.43 22.87
CA ASP A 23 -66.25 -6.79 21.97
C ASP A 23 -66.12 -5.26 21.94
N ARG A 24 -65.72 -4.64 23.06
CA ARG A 24 -65.48 -3.17 23.13
C ARG A 24 -64.20 -2.73 22.43
N VAL A 25 -63.19 -3.60 22.31
CA VAL A 25 -61.96 -3.29 21.59
C VAL A 25 -62.19 -3.33 20.08
N GLU A 26 -62.91 -4.32 19.56
CA GLU A 26 -63.15 -4.46 18.10
C GLU A 26 -64.02 -3.33 17.50
N ASP A 27 -64.93 -2.73 18.26
CA ASP A 27 -65.70 -1.56 17.78
C ASP A 27 -64.94 -0.24 17.82
N THR A 28 -63.84 -0.14 18.57
CA THR A 28 -63.04 1.09 18.65
C THR A 28 -62.09 1.24 17.44
N ILE A 29 -61.77 0.16 16.73
CA ILE A 29 -60.83 0.16 15.58
C ILE A 29 -61.58 0.25 14.23
N LYS A 30 -62.53 1.20 14.12
CA LYS A 30 -63.30 1.48 12.89
C LYS A 30 -63.29 2.97 12.52
N PHE A 31 -62.15 3.63 12.70
CA PHE A 31 -61.96 5.02 12.26
C PHE A 31 -61.89 5.10 10.73
N LYS A 32 -63.03 5.40 10.08
CA LYS A 32 -63.11 5.61 8.63
C LYS A 32 -62.39 6.92 8.26
N SER A 33 -61.23 6.81 7.61
CA SER A 33 -60.67 7.93 6.84
C SER A 33 -61.56 8.23 5.62
N PRO A 34 -61.84 9.50 5.28
CA PRO A 34 -62.69 9.86 4.15
C PRO A 34 -61.98 9.64 2.79
N PRO A 35 -62.73 9.40 1.70
CA PRO A 35 -62.15 9.19 0.38
C PRO A 35 -61.61 10.50 -0.21
N PHE A 36 -60.28 10.59 -0.37
CA PHE A 36 -59.64 11.72 -1.05
C PHE A 36 -59.74 11.54 -2.57
N GLN A 37 -60.40 12.46 -3.27
CA GLN A 37 -60.42 12.48 -4.74
C GLN A 37 -59.13 13.14 -5.27
N PRO A 38 -58.43 12.53 -6.25
CA PRO A 38 -57.25 13.15 -6.84
C PRO A 38 -57.64 14.14 -7.95
N THR A 39 -57.56 15.44 -7.66
CA THR A 39 -57.41 16.46 -8.71
C THR A 39 -56.00 16.37 -9.34
N PRO A 40 -55.84 16.67 -10.64
CA PRO A 40 -54.55 16.57 -11.30
C PRO A 40 -53.64 17.73 -10.87
N VAL A 41 -52.52 17.41 -10.21
CA VAL A 41 -51.49 18.37 -9.79
C VAL A 41 -50.15 18.03 -10.46
N ALA A 42 -49.34 19.05 -10.73
CA ALA A 42 -48.09 18.96 -11.50
C ALA A 42 -47.08 17.93 -10.92
N PRO A 43 -46.25 17.30 -11.77
CA PRO A 43 -45.49 16.08 -11.43
C PRO A 43 -44.55 16.19 -10.21
N VAL A 44 -44.06 17.40 -9.89
CA VAL A 44 -43.19 17.66 -8.71
C VAL A 44 -43.87 17.30 -7.38
N THR A 45 -45.20 17.31 -7.32
CA THR A 45 -45.93 16.92 -6.09
C THR A 45 -46.02 15.40 -5.88
N GLN A 46 -45.81 14.59 -6.92
CA GLN A 46 -46.11 13.16 -6.88
C GLN A 46 -45.04 12.33 -6.15
N GLU A 47 -43.80 12.83 -6.04
CA GLU A 47 -42.76 12.23 -5.20
C GLU A 47 -42.97 12.57 -3.73
N ILE A 48 -43.26 13.84 -3.42
CA ILE A 48 -43.55 14.31 -2.05
C ILE A 48 -44.68 13.47 -1.42
N TYR A 49 -45.73 13.15 -2.17
CA TYR A 49 -46.81 12.27 -1.68
C TYR A 49 -46.37 10.81 -1.45
N LYS A 50 -45.45 10.26 -2.25
CA LYS A 50 -44.90 8.91 -2.04
C LYS A 50 -44.03 8.86 -0.78
N ASP A 51 -43.19 9.86 -0.57
CA ASP A 51 -42.32 9.91 0.61
C ASP A 51 -43.11 10.20 1.88
N HIS A 52 -44.15 11.05 1.82
CA HIS A 52 -45.09 11.20 2.94
C HIS A 52 -45.84 9.91 3.26
N PHE A 53 -46.18 9.09 2.25
CA PHE A 53 -46.80 7.79 2.44
C PHE A 53 -45.81 6.78 3.08
N ARG A 54 -44.56 6.71 2.59
CA ARG A 54 -43.50 5.87 3.19
C ARG A 54 -43.22 6.25 4.64
N LEU A 55 -43.03 7.53 4.93
CA LEU A 55 -42.86 8.04 6.30
C LEU A 55 -44.08 7.74 7.18
N SER A 56 -45.30 7.74 6.63
CA SER A 56 -46.50 7.34 7.36
C SER A 56 -46.55 5.82 7.62
N GLU A 57 -46.06 5.00 6.70
CA GLU A 57 -45.99 3.55 6.86
C GLU A 57 -44.89 3.13 7.85
N GLU A 58 -43.70 3.73 7.75
CA GLU A 58 -42.60 3.56 8.71
C GLU A 58 -43.01 4.01 10.11
N LYS A 59 -43.72 5.15 10.23
CA LYS A 59 -44.31 5.60 11.49
C LYS A 59 -45.35 4.61 12.03
N ALA A 60 -46.17 4.00 11.17
CA ALA A 60 -47.14 2.98 11.58
C ALA A 60 -46.45 1.70 12.08
N ARG A 61 -45.38 1.26 11.39
CA ARG A 61 -44.53 0.13 11.82
C ARG A 61 -43.85 0.43 13.17
N ALA A 62 -43.20 1.58 13.32
CA ALA A 62 -42.57 1.99 14.57
C ALA A 62 -43.58 2.09 15.74
N VAL A 63 -44.82 2.52 15.49
CA VAL A 63 -45.90 2.51 16.50
C VAL A 63 -46.32 1.08 16.86
N ALA A 64 -46.39 0.16 15.88
CA ALA A 64 -46.67 -1.25 16.13
C ALA A 64 -45.53 -1.93 16.92
N ASP A 65 -44.27 -1.63 16.60
CA ASP A 65 -43.09 -2.14 17.33
C ASP A 65 -43.07 -1.61 18.77
N VAL A 66 -43.33 -0.32 18.98
CA VAL A 66 -43.47 0.27 20.33
C VAL A 66 -44.62 -0.38 21.11
N ALA A 67 -45.75 -0.69 20.46
CA ALA A 67 -46.83 -1.44 21.10
C ALA A 67 -46.43 -2.89 21.44
N HIS A 68 -45.68 -3.57 20.58
CA HIS A 68 -45.14 -4.90 20.82
C HIS A 68 -44.15 -4.90 22.00
N TYR A 69 -43.15 -4.02 21.99
CA TYR A 69 -42.20 -3.88 23.11
C TYR A 69 -42.90 -3.51 24.42
N LYS A 70 -43.94 -2.66 24.39
CA LYS A 70 -44.73 -2.35 25.60
C LYS A 70 -45.50 -3.57 26.13
N SER A 71 -46.02 -4.42 25.24
CA SER A 71 -46.63 -5.71 25.62
C SER A 71 -45.59 -6.67 26.22
N VAL A 72 -44.41 -6.80 25.59
CA VAL A 72 -43.29 -7.62 26.08
C VAL A 72 -42.79 -7.15 27.45
N ILE A 73 -42.64 -5.84 27.66
CA ILE A 73 -42.31 -5.24 28.97
C ILE A 73 -43.38 -5.60 30.02
N THR A 74 -44.67 -5.56 29.66
CA THR A 74 -45.78 -5.92 30.57
C THR A 74 -45.71 -7.41 30.97
N VAL A 75 -45.36 -8.30 30.03
CA VAL A 75 -45.14 -9.74 30.30
C VAL A 75 -43.91 -9.97 31.19
N PHE A 76 -42.82 -9.22 31.01
CA PHE A 76 -41.65 -9.30 31.89
C PHE A 76 -41.96 -8.75 33.30
N GLN A 77 -42.70 -7.65 33.42
CA GLN A 77 -43.12 -7.12 34.72
C GLN A 77 -43.96 -8.15 35.49
N SER A 78 -44.96 -8.76 34.84
CA SER A 78 -45.76 -9.82 35.47
C SER A 78 -44.94 -11.03 35.94
N LYS A 79 -43.79 -11.32 35.32
CA LYS A 79 -42.85 -12.37 35.77
C LYS A 79 -41.96 -11.91 36.92
N ILE A 80 -41.60 -10.64 36.98
CA ILE A 80 -40.90 -10.05 38.13
C ILE A 80 -41.83 -10.10 39.34
N ASP A 81 -43.07 -9.63 39.20
CA ASP A 81 -44.09 -9.62 40.26
C ASP A 81 -44.36 -11.05 40.79
N GLU A 82 -44.43 -12.05 39.91
CA GLU A 82 -44.55 -13.47 40.28
C GLU A 82 -43.33 -13.99 41.06
N LYS A 83 -42.11 -13.59 40.67
CA LYS A 83 -40.88 -13.96 41.38
C LYS A 83 -40.74 -13.25 42.72
N ASP A 84 -41.11 -11.98 42.83
CA ASP A 84 -41.11 -11.26 44.10
C ASP A 84 -42.14 -11.84 45.08
N ALA A 85 -43.33 -12.23 44.61
CA ALA A 85 -44.29 -12.98 45.43
C ALA A 85 -43.72 -14.33 45.90
N SER A 86 -42.99 -15.05 45.04
CA SER A 86 -42.29 -16.29 45.40
C SER A 86 -41.16 -16.05 46.42
N ILE A 87 -40.41 -14.96 46.31
CA ILE A 87 -39.35 -14.56 47.24
C ILE A 87 -39.95 -14.18 48.61
N GLN A 88 -41.08 -13.45 48.63
CA GLN A 88 -41.80 -13.13 49.87
C GLN A 88 -42.31 -14.39 50.57
N SER A 89 -42.85 -15.37 49.81
CA SER A 89 -43.25 -16.67 50.35
C SER A 89 -42.07 -17.43 50.96
N LEU A 90 -40.94 -17.51 50.26
CA LEU A 90 -39.71 -18.16 50.74
C LEU A 90 -39.17 -17.47 52.00
N ASN A 91 -39.13 -16.14 52.05
CA ASN A 91 -38.74 -15.37 53.24
C ASN A 91 -39.68 -15.64 54.44
N GLY A 92 -40.98 -15.85 54.20
CA GLY A 92 -41.92 -16.32 55.21
C GLY A 92 -41.55 -17.69 55.77
N THR A 93 -41.29 -18.67 54.89
CA THR A 93 -40.87 -20.02 55.32
C THR A 93 -39.53 -20.02 56.07
N LEU A 94 -38.56 -19.22 55.61
CA LEU A 94 -37.26 -19.05 56.26
C LEU A 94 -37.41 -18.44 57.66
N THR A 95 -38.34 -17.51 57.84
CA THR A 95 -38.64 -16.92 59.15
C THR A 95 -39.27 -17.96 60.08
N SER A 96 -40.22 -18.76 59.58
CA SER A 96 -40.82 -19.87 60.35
C SER A 96 -39.78 -20.89 60.80
N LEU A 97 -38.92 -21.36 59.89
CA LEU A 97 -37.83 -22.30 60.21
C LEU A 97 -36.82 -21.70 61.20
N LYS A 98 -36.54 -20.40 61.12
CA LYS A 98 -35.66 -19.70 62.06
C LYS A 98 -36.25 -19.63 63.47
N ASP A 99 -37.56 -19.49 63.60
CA ASP A 99 -38.23 -19.50 64.91
C ASP A 99 -38.44 -20.91 65.46
N GLU A 100 -38.67 -21.90 64.60
CA GLU A 100 -38.65 -23.33 64.94
C GLU A 100 -37.28 -23.77 65.46
N CYS A 101 -36.18 -23.34 64.81
CA CYS A 101 -34.81 -23.57 65.30
C CYS A 101 -34.56 -22.94 66.69
N LYS A 102 -35.12 -21.76 66.98
CA LYS A 102 -35.05 -21.17 68.34
C LYS A 102 -35.81 -22.03 69.36
N ALA A 103 -37.00 -22.50 69.00
CA ALA A 103 -37.82 -23.34 69.88
C ALA A 103 -37.12 -24.68 70.19
N LEU A 104 -36.58 -25.35 69.17
CA LEU A 104 -35.77 -26.57 69.32
C LEU A 104 -34.52 -26.33 70.18
N ASN A 105 -33.81 -25.21 69.98
CA ASN A 105 -32.65 -24.86 70.79
C ASN A 105 -33.01 -24.58 72.27
N SER A 106 -34.19 -24.00 72.54
CA SER A 106 -34.71 -23.88 73.91
C SER A 106 -35.00 -25.25 74.51
N GLN A 107 -35.72 -26.12 73.79
CA GLN A 107 -36.03 -27.48 74.24
C GLN A 107 -34.76 -28.31 74.50
N LEU A 108 -33.72 -28.15 73.69
CA LEU A 108 -32.40 -28.76 73.91
C LEU A 108 -31.79 -28.27 75.23
N HIS A 109 -31.83 -26.96 75.50
CA HIS A 109 -31.31 -26.38 76.73
C HIS A 109 -32.10 -26.82 77.97
N ASP A 110 -33.44 -26.92 77.87
CA ASP A 110 -34.31 -27.44 78.92
C ASP A 110 -34.11 -28.94 79.17
N THR A 111 -33.75 -29.70 78.14
CA THR A 111 -33.41 -31.13 78.25
C THR A 111 -32.06 -31.31 78.95
N ARG A 112 -31.03 -30.59 78.48
CA ARG A 112 -29.68 -30.61 79.07
C ARG A 112 -29.65 -30.14 80.53
N SER A 113 -30.54 -29.20 80.89
CA SER A 113 -30.75 -28.76 82.28
C SER A 113 -31.35 -29.87 83.15
N ARG A 114 -32.34 -30.60 82.64
CA ARG A 114 -32.94 -31.77 83.32
C ARG A 114 -31.95 -32.93 83.47
N GLU A 115 -31.12 -33.19 82.46
CA GLU A 115 -30.02 -34.17 82.54
C GLU A 115 -29.01 -33.81 83.63
N TRP A 116 -28.62 -32.53 83.72
CA TRP A 116 -27.74 -32.05 84.80
C TRP A 116 -28.34 -32.23 86.19
N ALA A 117 -29.64 -31.96 86.36
CA ALA A 117 -30.34 -32.22 87.62
C ALA A 117 -30.41 -33.72 87.96
N ALA A 118 -30.63 -34.59 86.96
CA ALA A 118 -30.64 -36.03 87.13
C ALA A 118 -29.24 -36.59 87.48
N LEU A 119 -28.17 -36.06 86.88
CA LEU A 119 -26.79 -36.39 87.23
C LEU A 119 -26.46 -35.98 88.67
N GLY A 120 -26.88 -34.78 89.11
CA GLY A 120 -26.73 -34.33 90.50
C GLY A 120 -27.42 -35.27 91.49
N LEU A 121 -28.67 -35.64 91.23
CA LEU A 121 -29.41 -36.63 92.02
C LEU A 121 -28.72 -38.01 92.04
N THR A 122 -28.16 -38.45 90.91
CA THR A 122 -27.43 -39.72 90.79
C THR A 122 -26.13 -39.69 91.60
N GLN A 123 -25.44 -38.54 91.65
CA GLN A 123 -24.24 -38.38 92.46
C GLN A 123 -24.56 -38.29 93.97
N GLU A 124 -25.72 -37.73 94.34
CA GLU A 124 -26.22 -37.77 95.73
C GLU A 124 -26.57 -39.20 96.16
N THR A 125 -27.28 -39.98 95.32
CA THR A 125 -27.61 -41.38 95.65
C THR A 125 -26.37 -42.27 95.69
N GLN A 126 -25.39 -42.06 94.80
CA GLN A 126 -24.07 -42.72 94.86
C GLN A 126 -23.36 -42.43 96.19
N THR A 127 -23.39 -41.18 96.66
CA THR A 127 -22.78 -40.75 97.93
C THR A 127 -23.49 -41.38 99.13
N ARG A 128 -24.82 -41.44 99.10
CA ARG A 128 -25.64 -42.09 100.15
C ARG A 128 -25.45 -43.61 100.17
N LEU A 129 -25.31 -44.26 99.02
CA LEU A 129 -24.94 -45.68 98.91
C LEU A 129 -23.59 -45.95 99.57
N SER A 130 -22.56 -45.17 99.24
CA SER A 130 -21.24 -45.31 99.86
C SER A 130 -21.26 -45.13 101.39
N GLY A 131 -22.15 -44.28 101.92
CA GLY A 131 -22.40 -44.17 103.36
C GLY A 131 -23.01 -45.44 103.95
N VAL A 132 -24.08 -45.95 103.34
CA VAL A 132 -24.76 -47.20 103.75
C VAL A 132 -23.84 -48.43 103.66
N GLU A 133 -22.95 -48.50 102.66
CA GLU A 133 -21.90 -49.52 102.58
C GLU A 133 -20.90 -49.43 103.75
N GLY A 134 -20.56 -48.21 104.19
CA GLY A 134 -19.74 -47.97 105.38
C GLY A 134 -20.42 -48.47 106.66
N ASP A 135 -21.71 -48.16 106.85
CA ASP A 135 -22.50 -48.64 107.99
C ASP A 135 -22.72 -50.16 107.96
N LEU A 136 -22.86 -50.76 106.77
CA LEU A 136 -22.89 -52.21 106.60
C LEU A 136 -21.55 -52.87 106.95
N ARG A 137 -20.40 -52.29 106.54
CA ARG A 137 -19.07 -52.77 106.95
C ARG A 137 -18.87 -52.69 108.46
N ASN A 138 -19.26 -51.57 109.09
CA ASN A 138 -19.22 -51.41 110.54
C ASN A 138 -20.13 -52.42 111.26
N SER A 139 -21.33 -52.65 110.72
CA SER A 139 -22.29 -53.63 111.28
C SER A 139 -21.77 -55.06 111.15
N ASN A 140 -21.20 -55.44 110.00
CA ASN A 140 -20.61 -56.76 109.77
C ASN A 140 -19.37 -57.00 110.64
N ALA A 141 -18.50 -55.99 110.83
CA ALA A 141 -17.40 -56.07 111.79
C ALA A 141 -17.91 -56.25 113.23
N LYS A 142 -19.03 -55.61 113.58
CA LYS A 142 -19.67 -55.79 114.89
C LYS A 142 -20.29 -57.19 115.06
N ILE A 143 -20.92 -57.74 114.01
CA ILE A 143 -21.38 -59.14 113.98
C ILE A 143 -20.21 -60.10 114.18
N ALA A 144 -19.12 -59.96 113.42
CA ALA A 144 -17.93 -60.83 113.56
C ALA A 144 -17.33 -60.77 114.98
N SER A 145 -17.30 -59.59 115.62
CA SER A 145 -16.85 -59.46 117.02
C SER A 145 -17.81 -60.11 118.04
N LEU A 146 -19.12 -60.10 117.77
CA LEU A 146 -20.13 -60.79 118.58
C LEU A 146 -20.07 -62.32 118.38
N GLU A 147 -19.76 -62.79 117.17
CA GLU A 147 -19.56 -64.20 116.87
C GLU A 147 -18.29 -64.75 117.53
N ALA A 148 -17.17 -64.01 117.49
CA ALA A 148 -15.97 -64.35 118.25
C ALA A 148 -16.22 -64.39 119.77
N TYR A 149 -17.02 -63.45 120.30
CA TYR A 149 -17.41 -63.43 121.71
C TYR A 149 -18.36 -64.59 122.09
N LYS A 150 -19.28 -64.96 121.19
CA LYS A 150 -20.14 -66.15 121.31
C LYS A 150 -19.30 -67.42 121.31
N GLU A 151 -18.33 -67.55 120.42
CA GLU A 151 -17.45 -68.73 120.37
C GLU A 151 -16.57 -68.84 121.62
N TYR A 152 -16.05 -67.72 122.14
CA TYR A 152 -15.35 -67.64 123.42
C TYR A 152 -16.24 -68.10 124.59
N LEU A 153 -17.49 -67.63 124.66
CA LEU A 153 -18.46 -68.09 125.67
C LEU A 153 -18.78 -69.58 125.52
N CYS A 154 -19.00 -70.08 124.31
CA CYS A 154 -19.25 -71.51 124.06
C CYS A 154 -18.06 -72.37 124.52
N LYS A 155 -16.82 -71.96 124.23
CA LYS A 155 -15.61 -72.65 124.71
C LYS A 155 -15.52 -72.63 126.24
N LYS A 156 -15.71 -71.47 126.86
CA LYS A 156 -15.69 -71.32 128.33
C LYS A 156 -16.73 -72.22 129.01
N HIS A 157 -17.99 -72.14 128.60
CA HIS A 157 -19.06 -72.98 129.15
C HIS A 157 -18.86 -74.47 128.88
N HIS A 158 -18.19 -74.84 127.78
CA HIS A 158 -17.84 -76.23 127.51
C HIS A 158 -16.80 -76.76 128.51
N THR A 159 -15.73 -76.00 128.81
CA THR A 159 -14.78 -76.34 129.87
C THR A 159 -15.44 -76.43 131.25
N GLU A 160 -16.25 -75.43 131.64
CA GLU A 160 -16.96 -75.43 132.93
C GLU A 160 -17.91 -76.63 133.07
N MET A 161 -18.53 -77.08 131.97
CA MET A 161 -19.38 -78.28 131.94
C MET A 161 -18.59 -79.60 131.96
N GLU A 162 -17.41 -79.68 131.32
CA GLU A 162 -16.53 -80.84 131.43
C GLU A 162 -15.94 -80.98 132.84
N ASP A 163 -15.55 -79.88 133.48
CA ASP A 163 -15.13 -79.86 134.89
C ASP A 163 -16.27 -80.32 135.82
N PHE A 164 -17.50 -79.85 135.59
CA PHE A 164 -18.68 -80.33 136.34
C PHE A 164 -18.95 -81.82 136.12
N ARG A 165 -18.77 -82.32 134.88
CA ARG A 165 -18.88 -83.74 134.54
C ARG A 165 -17.76 -84.59 135.14
N ALA A 166 -16.58 -84.03 135.36
CA ALA A 166 -15.47 -84.69 136.04
C ALA A 166 -15.73 -84.78 137.54
N ALA A 167 -16.14 -83.67 138.19
CA ALA A 167 -16.53 -83.63 139.59
C ALA A 167 -17.69 -84.61 139.90
N TYR A 168 -18.74 -84.61 139.09
CA TYR A 168 -19.88 -85.51 139.26
C TYR A 168 -19.49 -87.00 139.11
N ARG A 169 -18.54 -87.33 138.21
CA ARG A 169 -17.99 -88.70 138.10
C ARG A 169 -17.22 -89.09 139.37
N ALA A 170 -16.36 -88.21 139.89
CA ALA A 170 -15.63 -88.48 141.13
C ALA A 170 -16.56 -88.67 142.35
N GLU A 171 -17.62 -87.85 142.49
CA GLU A 171 -18.59 -87.99 143.57
C GLU A 171 -19.44 -89.28 143.45
N LYS A 172 -19.80 -89.68 142.21
CA LYS A 172 -20.46 -90.96 141.95
C LYS A 172 -19.60 -92.16 142.38
N ASP A 173 -18.28 -92.11 142.15
CA ASP A 173 -17.36 -93.15 142.60
C ASP A 173 -17.22 -93.19 144.12
N VAL A 174 -17.18 -92.04 144.79
CA VAL A 174 -17.21 -91.95 146.27
C VAL A 174 -18.53 -92.50 146.83
N SER A 175 -19.66 -92.20 146.20
CA SER A 175 -20.98 -92.75 146.57
C SER A 175 -21.03 -94.27 146.42
N THR A 176 -20.44 -94.81 145.35
CA THR A 176 -20.33 -96.25 145.10
C THR A 176 -19.45 -96.93 146.16
N ARG A 177 -18.28 -96.36 146.49
CA ARG A 177 -17.40 -96.87 147.56
C ARG A 177 -18.06 -96.84 148.95
N ARG A 178 -18.86 -95.80 149.26
CA ARG A 178 -19.66 -95.74 150.50
C ARG A 178 -20.71 -96.85 150.58
N LYS A 179 -21.37 -97.19 149.47
CA LYS A 179 -22.33 -98.31 149.42
C LYS A 179 -21.64 -99.66 149.62
N GLN A 180 -20.46 -99.86 149.03
CA GLN A 180 -19.67 -101.08 149.21
C GLN A 180 -19.28 -101.29 150.69
N ALA A 181 -18.74 -100.25 151.33
CA ALA A 181 -18.37 -100.29 152.74
C ALA A 181 -19.56 -100.49 153.71
N PHE A 182 -20.78 -100.11 153.32
CA PHE A 182 -21.98 -100.36 154.13
C PHE A 182 -22.43 -101.83 154.07
N ILE A 183 -22.18 -102.54 152.96
CA ILE A 183 -22.43 -103.97 152.83
C ILE A 183 -21.45 -104.75 153.72
N GLU A 184 -20.15 -104.45 153.58
CA GLU A 184 -19.07 -105.08 154.36
C GLU A 184 -19.20 -104.87 155.89
N ALA A 185 -19.88 -103.80 156.32
CA ALA A 185 -20.18 -103.54 157.73
C ALA A 185 -21.31 -104.42 158.30
N ASN A 186 -22.23 -104.92 157.47
CA ASN A 186 -23.50 -105.51 157.94
C ASN A 186 -23.43 -107.04 158.12
N ASP A 187 -22.60 -107.74 157.35
CA ASP A 187 -22.45 -109.21 157.43
C ASP A 187 -21.95 -109.71 158.80
N ASN A 188 -21.21 -108.87 159.53
CA ASN A 188 -20.70 -109.17 160.88
C ASN A 188 -21.81 -109.31 161.95
N ASN A 189 -23.05 -108.87 161.68
CA ASN A 189 -24.12 -108.85 162.67
C ASN A 189 -24.89 -110.19 162.77
N ILE A 190 -24.68 -111.12 161.84
CA ILE A 190 -25.39 -112.41 161.77
C ILE A 190 -24.82 -113.45 162.74
N GLU A 191 -23.58 -113.27 163.24
CA GLU A 191 -22.92 -114.25 164.10
C GLU A 191 -23.37 -114.22 165.57
N LEU A 192 -23.87 -113.08 166.07
CA LEU A 192 -24.27 -112.94 167.48
C LEU A 192 -25.55 -113.71 167.84
N GLN A 193 -26.47 -113.90 166.89
CA GLN A 193 -27.76 -114.56 167.15
C GLN A 193 -27.61 -116.05 167.50
N LYS A 194 -26.49 -116.70 167.14
CA LYS A 194 -26.25 -118.14 167.38
C LYS A 194 -25.85 -118.51 168.81
N LYS A 195 -25.67 -117.54 169.71
CA LYS A 195 -25.18 -117.78 171.10
C LYS A 195 -26.27 -117.76 172.18
N LEU A 196 -27.53 -117.49 171.83
CA LEU A 196 -28.62 -117.34 172.81
C LEU A 196 -29.33 -118.66 173.16
N ASP A 197 -29.46 -119.58 172.21
CA ASP A 197 -30.29 -120.79 172.36
C ASP A 197 -29.66 -121.93 173.20
N ALA A 198 -28.43 -121.75 173.69
CA ALA A 198 -27.65 -122.81 174.35
C ALA A 198 -27.97 -123.03 175.85
N ASN A 199 -28.41 -122.00 176.57
CA ASN A 199 -28.39 -121.99 178.06
C ASN A 199 -29.74 -122.38 178.71
N LYS A 200 -30.47 -123.37 178.17
CA LYS A 200 -31.84 -123.68 178.61
C LYS A 200 -32.01 -124.95 179.47
N ASN A 201 -31.04 -125.88 179.50
CA ASN A 201 -31.27 -127.26 179.99
C ASN A 201 -30.19 -127.82 180.95
N THR A 202 -30.18 -127.40 182.22
CA THR A 202 -29.56 -128.15 183.35
C THR A 202 -30.22 -127.83 184.70
N LEU A 203 -30.46 -128.85 185.54
CA LEU A 203 -30.82 -128.79 186.99
C LEU A 203 -32.09 -127.98 187.38
N GLU A 204 -33.21 -128.53 187.87
CA GLU A 204 -33.73 -129.91 188.01
C GLU A 204 -32.91 -130.99 188.74
N GLU A 205 -32.14 -130.66 189.78
CA GLU A 205 -31.53 -131.73 190.62
C GLU A 205 -31.44 -131.52 192.14
N GLU A 206 -31.81 -130.36 192.71
CA GLU A 206 -32.06 -130.26 194.18
C GLU A 206 -33.48 -130.72 194.54
N LYS A 207 -33.67 -132.03 194.39
CA LYS A 207 -34.94 -132.75 194.48
C LYS A 207 -35.28 -133.17 195.92
N ALA A 208 -34.99 -132.31 196.90
CA ALA A 208 -35.09 -132.60 198.33
C ALA A 208 -35.61 -131.39 199.14
N LYS A 209 -36.54 -131.51 200.11
CA LYS A 209 -37.29 -132.70 200.59
C LYS A 209 -38.68 -132.28 201.08
N VAL A 210 -39.69 -133.00 200.59
CA VAL A 210 -40.72 -133.70 201.39
C VAL A 210 -40.99 -133.10 202.78
N SER A 211 -41.93 -132.15 202.88
CA SER A 211 -42.47 -131.75 204.19
C SER A 211 -43.94 -131.27 204.23
N GLN A 212 -44.58 -130.92 203.10
CA GLN A 212 -45.94 -130.34 203.13
C GLN A 212 -46.90 -130.81 202.02
N LEU A 213 -46.89 -132.13 201.74
CA LEU A 213 -47.90 -132.85 200.94
C LEU A 213 -49.28 -132.96 201.67
N SER A 214 -49.75 -131.87 202.30
CA SER A 214 -50.96 -131.84 203.12
C SER A 214 -52.03 -130.85 202.65
N PHE A 215 -51.72 -129.92 201.75
CA PHE A 215 -52.64 -128.82 201.37
C PHE A 215 -53.28 -128.96 199.98
N GLU A 216 -52.51 -129.37 198.95
CA GLU A 216 -52.95 -129.25 197.54
C GLU A 216 -54.08 -130.20 197.09
N LYS A 217 -54.56 -131.08 197.98
CA LYS A 217 -55.75 -131.92 197.73
C LYS A 217 -57.03 -131.12 197.39
N ARG A 218 -57.03 -129.79 197.62
CA ARG A 218 -58.10 -128.86 197.21
C ARG A 218 -57.91 -128.16 195.85
N MET A 219 -56.74 -128.27 195.20
CA MET A 219 -56.44 -127.55 193.95
C MET A 219 -56.73 -128.36 192.67
N ALA A 220 -57.03 -129.65 192.78
CA ALA A 220 -57.22 -130.54 191.64
C ALA A 220 -58.50 -130.22 190.82
N ASP A 221 -59.62 -129.93 191.50
CA ASP A 221 -60.92 -129.77 190.83
C ASP A 221 -61.00 -128.50 189.96
N ASN A 222 -60.26 -127.45 190.33
CA ASN A 222 -60.26 -126.18 189.60
C ASN A 222 -59.49 -126.26 188.26
N LYS A 223 -58.59 -127.24 188.08
CA LYS A 223 -57.81 -127.40 186.83
C LYS A 223 -58.64 -127.91 185.65
N ARG A 224 -59.80 -128.52 185.88
CA ARG A 224 -60.65 -129.07 184.79
C ARG A 224 -61.45 -127.99 184.04
N ALA A 225 -61.76 -126.85 184.67
CA ALA A 225 -62.55 -125.79 184.03
C ALA A 225 -61.77 -125.05 182.92
N LYS A 226 -60.47 -124.81 183.12
CA LYS A 226 -59.67 -123.96 182.23
C LYS A 226 -59.36 -124.58 180.86
N VAL A 227 -59.16 -125.89 180.79
CA VAL A 227 -58.83 -126.59 179.53
C VAL A 227 -59.94 -126.45 178.47
N ALA A 228 -61.20 -126.31 178.90
CA ALA A 228 -62.33 -126.04 178.01
C ALA A 228 -62.31 -124.60 177.44
N THR A 229 -61.70 -123.64 178.14
CA THR A 229 -61.59 -122.25 177.69
C THR A 229 -60.46 -122.08 176.67
N ASP A 230 -59.29 -122.67 176.96
CA ASP A 230 -58.11 -122.56 176.09
C ASP A 230 -58.34 -123.21 174.71
N LEU A 231 -59.18 -124.25 174.62
CA LEU A 231 -59.53 -124.91 173.35
C LEU A 231 -60.42 -124.05 172.43
N ALA A 232 -61.26 -123.16 172.98
CA ALA A 232 -62.10 -122.27 172.19
C ALA A 232 -61.27 -121.20 171.46
N VAL A 233 -60.28 -120.62 172.15
CA VAL A 233 -59.37 -119.60 171.60
C VAL A 233 -58.60 -120.14 170.38
N ALA A 234 -58.15 -121.41 170.44
CA ALA A 234 -57.45 -122.05 169.33
C ALA A 234 -58.30 -122.22 168.05
N VAL A 235 -59.64 -122.24 168.17
CA VAL A 235 -60.55 -122.29 167.01
C VAL A 235 -60.70 -120.90 166.38
N ASP A 236 -60.88 -119.85 167.19
CA ASP A 236 -60.93 -118.46 166.72
C ASP A 236 -59.61 -118.05 166.03
N GLU A 237 -58.46 -118.46 166.57
CA GLU A 237 -57.16 -118.24 165.93
C GLU A 237 -57.04 -118.96 164.58
N LEU A 238 -57.54 -120.20 164.48
CA LEU A 238 -57.51 -120.97 163.24
C LEU A 238 -58.39 -120.34 162.14
N ASP A 239 -59.58 -119.84 162.47
CA ASP A 239 -60.43 -119.11 161.54
C ASP A 239 -59.84 -117.74 161.19
N GLY A 240 -59.18 -117.08 162.14
CA GLY A 240 -58.34 -115.91 161.88
C GLY A 240 -57.20 -116.15 160.88
N VAL A 241 -56.59 -117.34 160.89
CA VAL A 241 -55.58 -117.76 159.89
C VAL A 241 -56.22 -118.06 158.53
N LYS A 242 -57.36 -118.76 158.46
CA LYS A 242 -58.11 -118.96 157.20
C LYS A 242 -58.47 -117.61 156.55
N ALA A 243 -58.92 -116.65 157.35
CA ALA A 243 -59.26 -115.30 156.90
C ALA A 243 -58.04 -114.45 156.46
N ARG A 244 -56.81 -114.83 156.82
CA ARG A 244 -55.57 -114.25 156.25
C ARG A 244 -55.20 -114.93 154.93
N LEU A 245 -55.24 -116.27 154.89
CA LEU A 245 -54.92 -117.05 153.69
C LEU A 245 -55.84 -116.72 152.50
N ALA A 246 -57.14 -116.49 152.76
CA ALA A 246 -58.09 -116.04 151.74
C ALA A 246 -57.73 -114.66 151.15
N ARG A 247 -57.22 -113.73 151.97
CA ARG A 247 -56.78 -112.39 151.52
C ARG A 247 -55.48 -112.46 150.71
N GLU A 248 -54.48 -113.18 151.21
CA GLU A 248 -53.25 -113.51 150.46
C GLU A 248 -53.55 -114.12 149.08
N THR A 249 -54.50 -115.05 149.02
CA THR A 249 -54.92 -115.70 147.76
C THR A 249 -55.58 -114.69 146.81
N ALA A 250 -56.46 -113.83 147.31
CA ALA A 250 -57.07 -112.76 146.50
C ALA A 250 -56.04 -111.71 146.04
N GLU A 251 -55.07 -111.36 146.88
CA GLU A 251 -54.01 -110.41 146.56
C GLU A 251 -53.03 -110.96 145.52
N ARG A 252 -52.70 -112.26 145.55
CA ARG A 252 -51.97 -112.92 144.45
C ARG A 252 -52.72 -112.84 143.13
N VAL A 253 -54.03 -113.08 143.11
CA VAL A 253 -54.84 -112.94 141.88
C VAL A 253 -54.85 -111.49 141.40
N ARG A 254 -54.93 -110.51 142.32
CA ARG A 254 -54.84 -109.07 142.02
C ARG A 254 -53.49 -108.72 141.35
N LEU A 255 -52.39 -109.14 141.94
CA LEU A 255 -51.03 -108.90 141.44
C LEU A 255 -50.75 -109.64 140.12
N GLN A 256 -51.30 -110.84 139.93
CA GLN A 256 -51.18 -111.60 138.69
C GLN A 256 -51.96 -110.94 137.54
N ALA A 257 -53.12 -110.33 137.82
CA ALA A 257 -53.84 -109.50 136.85
C ALA A 257 -53.10 -108.20 136.52
N GLU A 258 -52.54 -107.50 137.53
CA GLU A 258 -51.72 -106.30 137.30
C GLU A 258 -50.46 -106.60 136.48
N LEU A 259 -49.81 -107.76 136.71
CA LEU A 259 -48.68 -108.22 135.90
C LEU A 259 -49.08 -108.49 134.44
N GLN A 260 -50.23 -109.10 134.19
CA GLN A 260 -50.72 -109.30 132.82
C GLN A 260 -50.97 -107.97 132.12
N VAL A 261 -51.63 -107.01 132.78
CA VAL A 261 -51.85 -105.66 132.24
C VAL A 261 -50.52 -104.97 131.92
N ALA A 262 -49.50 -105.11 132.77
CA ALA A 262 -48.16 -104.57 132.50
C ALA A 262 -47.50 -105.23 131.28
N LEU A 263 -47.63 -106.53 131.08
CA LEU A 263 -47.13 -107.25 129.90
C LEU A 263 -47.86 -106.81 128.62
N ASP A 264 -49.17 -106.63 128.68
CA ASP A 264 -49.98 -106.16 127.55
C ASP A 264 -49.60 -104.73 127.14
N VAL A 265 -49.33 -103.84 128.12
CA VAL A 265 -48.81 -102.49 127.89
C VAL A 265 -47.41 -102.52 127.27
N ILE A 266 -46.51 -103.40 127.73
CA ILE A 266 -45.18 -103.57 127.12
C ILE A 266 -45.29 -104.06 125.67
N ALA A 267 -46.22 -104.99 125.37
CA ALA A 267 -46.46 -105.45 124.01
C ALA A 267 -46.99 -104.32 123.10
N GLN A 268 -47.90 -103.48 123.60
CA GLN A 268 -48.37 -102.29 122.87
C GLN A 268 -47.26 -101.26 122.64
N GLN A 269 -46.41 -101.00 123.65
CA GLN A 269 -45.27 -100.10 123.52
C GLN A 269 -44.24 -100.62 122.50
N LYS A 270 -43.94 -101.93 122.50
CA LYS A 270 -43.05 -102.54 121.51
C LYS A 270 -43.57 -102.37 120.09
N LYS A 271 -44.86 -102.63 119.85
CA LYS A 271 -45.51 -102.43 118.55
C LYS A 271 -45.47 -100.95 118.11
N LEU A 272 -45.68 -100.02 119.04
CA LEU A 272 -45.58 -98.58 118.76
C LEU A 272 -44.14 -98.16 118.42
N ILE A 273 -43.12 -98.74 119.06
CA ILE A 273 -41.70 -98.52 118.71
C ILE A 273 -41.43 -99.03 117.29
N GLU A 274 -41.84 -100.25 116.95
CA GLU A 274 -41.67 -100.82 115.60
C GLU A 274 -42.36 -99.97 114.51
N GLU A 275 -43.55 -99.42 114.79
CA GLU A 275 -44.24 -98.47 113.92
C GLU A 275 -43.52 -97.12 113.78
N LYS A 276 -42.85 -96.65 114.84
CA LYS A 276 -42.08 -95.40 114.85
C LYS A 276 -40.72 -95.54 114.17
N ASP A 277 -40.00 -96.63 114.39
CA ASP A 277 -38.74 -96.94 113.71
C ASP A 277 -38.97 -97.11 112.20
N GLY A 278 -40.03 -97.83 111.82
CA GLY A 278 -40.45 -97.96 110.42
C GLY A 278 -40.93 -96.64 109.79
N ALA A 279 -41.37 -95.65 110.58
CA ALA A 279 -41.66 -94.30 110.09
C ALA A 279 -40.40 -93.42 109.98
N LEU A 280 -39.47 -93.55 110.92
CA LEU A 280 -38.16 -92.88 110.90
C LEU A 280 -37.35 -93.27 109.66
N LEU A 281 -37.28 -94.57 109.35
CA LEU A 281 -36.62 -95.09 108.14
C LEU A 281 -37.19 -94.44 106.87
N ARG A 282 -38.52 -94.44 106.67
CA ARG A 282 -39.13 -93.79 105.50
C ARG A 282 -38.84 -92.30 105.43
N MET A 283 -38.89 -91.59 106.55
CA MET A 283 -38.58 -90.16 106.60
C MET A 283 -37.09 -89.87 106.32
N GLN A 284 -36.21 -90.84 106.60
CA GLN A 284 -34.78 -90.78 106.32
C GLN A 284 -34.48 -91.06 104.84
N ASP A 285 -35.15 -92.05 104.24
CA ASP A 285 -35.15 -92.32 102.79
C ASP A 285 -35.70 -91.12 102.01
N GLU A 286 -36.81 -90.52 102.47
CA GLU A 286 -37.40 -89.30 101.90
C GLU A 286 -36.46 -88.10 101.98
N MET A 287 -35.75 -87.89 103.10
CA MET A 287 -34.75 -86.82 103.21
C MET A 287 -33.58 -87.03 102.25
N GLU A 288 -33.06 -88.26 102.12
CA GLU A 288 -31.92 -88.53 101.25
C GLU A 288 -32.33 -88.40 99.77
N ALA A 289 -33.53 -88.84 99.39
CA ALA A 289 -34.09 -88.60 98.05
C ALA A 289 -34.31 -87.10 97.74
N VAL A 290 -34.75 -86.31 98.73
CA VAL A 290 -34.83 -84.83 98.60
C VAL A 290 -33.44 -84.21 98.48
N LYS A 291 -32.43 -84.76 99.13
CA LYS A 291 -31.03 -84.31 99.09
C LYS A 291 -30.36 -84.64 97.75
N GLU A 292 -30.54 -85.86 97.22
CA GLU A 292 -30.09 -86.21 95.87
C GLU A 292 -30.79 -85.35 94.81
N LYS A 293 -32.12 -85.19 94.92
CA LYS A 293 -32.86 -84.33 93.99
C LYS A 293 -32.39 -82.88 94.05
N SER A 294 -32.26 -82.28 95.24
CA SER A 294 -31.83 -80.88 95.35
C SER A 294 -30.39 -80.66 94.89
N ALA A 295 -29.50 -81.66 95.00
CA ALA A 295 -28.18 -81.62 94.37
C ALA A 295 -28.27 -81.66 92.83
N SER A 296 -29.14 -82.51 92.27
CA SER A 296 -29.40 -82.59 90.82
C SER A 296 -30.01 -81.30 90.28
N ASP A 297 -31.05 -80.77 90.94
CA ASP A 297 -31.73 -79.52 90.57
C ASP A 297 -30.74 -78.34 90.63
N TYR A 298 -29.80 -78.33 91.59
CA TYR A 298 -28.76 -77.29 91.72
C TYR A 298 -27.75 -77.33 90.57
N GLU A 299 -27.25 -78.51 90.19
CA GLU A 299 -26.24 -78.62 89.13
C GLU A 299 -26.86 -78.41 87.72
N GLU A 300 -28.15 -78.72 87.53
CA GLU A 300 -28.89 -78.28 86.33
C GLU A 300 -29.05 -76.75 86.31
N LEU A 301 -29.37 -76.12 87.44
CA LEU A 301 -29.48 -74.66 87.53
C LEU A 301 -28.13 -73.99 87.27
N ARG A 302 -27.04 -74.57 87.80
CA ARG A 302 -25.67 -74.11 87.59
C ARG A 302 -25.24 -74.20 86.13
N THR A 303 -25.44 -75.34 85.47
CA THR A 303 -25.07 -75.49 84.04
C THR A 303 -25.92 -74.58 83.14
N ARG A 304 -27.19 -74.33 83.47
CA ARG A 304 -28.00 -73.28 82.82
C ARG A 304 -27.44 -71.86 83.05
N PHE A 305 -26.87 -71.57 84.22
CA PHE A 305 -26.19 -70.30 84.50
C PHE A 305 -24.89 -70.15 83.70
N GLU A 306 -24.03 -71.17 83.66
CA GLU A 306 -22.78 -71.16 82.88
C GLU A 306 -23.07 -70.92 81.38
N VAL A 307 -24.09 -71.59 80.81
CA VAL A 307 -24.55 -71.33 79.43
C VAL A 307 -25.11 -69.91 79.24
N ALA A 308 -25.77 -69.33 80.24
CA ALA A 308 -26.28 -67.96 80.17
C ALA A 308 -25.15 -66.92 80.25
N GLU A 309 -24.10 -67.17 81.04
CA GLU A 309 -22.90 -66.32 81.08
C GLU A 309 -22.15 -66.35 79.75
N ASP A 310 -21.97 -67.52 79.12
CA ASP A 310 -21.39 -67.65 77.78
C ASP A 310 -22.22 -66.90 76.71
N GLN A 311 -23.55 -66.98 76.77
CA GLN A 311 -24.42 -66.21 75.86
C GLN A 311 -24.30 -64.69 76.08
N ILE A 312 -24.21 -64.23 77.33
CA ILE A 312 -23.99 -62.82 77.66
C ILE A 312 -22.60 -62.35 77.21
N ALA A 313 -21.57 -63.20 77.31
CA ALA A 313 -20.23 -62.91 76.79
C ALA A 313 -20.24 -62.81 75.26
N GLY A 314 -20.93 -63.74 74.57
CA GLY A 314 -21.14 -63.71 73.12
C GLY A 314 -21.82 -62.42 72.65
N MET A 315 -22.99 -62.08 73.22
CA MET A 315 -23.70 -60.84 72.88
C MET A 315 -22.88 -59.58 73.16
N ARG A 316 -22.04 -59.56 74.22
CA ARG A 316 -21.11 -58.44 74.49
C ARG A 316 -20.02 -58.33 73.42
N GLY A 317 -19.51 -59.46 72.93
CA GLY A 317 -18.58 -59.51 71.80
C GLY A 317 -19.21 -58.98 70.51
N GLU A 318 -20.42 -59.43 70.19
CA GLU A 318 -21.18 -58.95 69.02
C GLU A 318 -21.49 -57.45 69.11
N MET A 319 -21.92 -56.94 70.26
CA MET A 319 -22.10 -55.49 70.46
C MET A 319 -20.79 -54.72 70.28
N ALA A 320 -19.66 -55.23 70.80
CA ALA A 320 -18.36 -54.56 70.65
C ALA A 320 -17.89 -54.52 69.17
N ALA A 321 -18.15 -55.59 68.42
CA ALA A 321 -17.93 -55.60 66.96
C ALA A 321 -18.83 -54.56 66.27
N LEU A 322 -20.14 -54.58 66.53
CA LEU A 322 -21.10 -53.64 65.94
C LEU A 322 -20.80 -52.17 66.26
N TYR A 323 -20.31 -51.86 67.48
CA TYR A 323 -19.84 -50.51 67.82
C TYR A 323 -18.58 -50.10 67.02
N THR A 324 -17.70 -51.06 66.74
CA THR A 324 -16.47 -50.83 65.95
C THR A 324 -16.81 -50.64 64.46
N ASP A 325 -17.73 -51.44 63.92
CA ASP A 325 -18.24 -51.31 62.56
C ASP A 325 -19.00 -49.99 62.38
N LEU A 326 -19.85 -49.61 63.35
CA LEU A 326 -20.56 -48.33 63.35
C LEU A 326 -19.62 -47.12 63.39
N ALA A 327 -18.57 -47.17 64.21
CA ALA A 327 -17.56 -46.11 64.25
C ALA A 327 -16.80 -46.02 62.91
N THR A 328 -16.48 -47.16 62.31
CA THR A 328 -15.79 -47.24 61.01
C THR A 328 -16.67 -46.69 59.87
N ALA A 329 -17.96 -47.05 59.86
CA ALA A 329 -18.96 -46.53 58.92
C ALA A 329 -19.18 -45.01 59.10
N THR A 330 -19.21 -44.52 60.34
CA THR A 330 -19.29 -43.08 60.64
C THR A 330 -18.09 -42.33 60.07
N ALA A 331 -16.87 -42.80 60.34
CA ALA A 331 -15.64 -42.18 59.80
C ALA A 331 -15.59 -42.19 58.26
N LEU A 332 -16.13 -43.24 57.62
CA LEU A 332 -16.27 -43.29 56.15
C LEU A 332 -17.28 -42.25 55.64
N VAL A 333 -18.44 -42.11 56.30
CA VAL A 333 -19.45 -41.09 55.96
C VAL A 333 -18.90 -39.67 56.15
N ASP A 334 -18.16 -39.41 57.22
CA ASP A 334 -17.48 -38.12 57.42
C ASP A 334 -16.47 -37.84 56.29
N SER A 335 -15.64 -38.83 55.93
CA SER A 335 -14.68 -38.72 54.82
C SER A 335 -15.37 -38.43 53.47
N MET A 336 -16.45 -39.14 53.16
CA MET A 336 -17.24 -38.91 51.94
C MET A 336 -17.94 -37.54 51.97
N THR A 337 -18.34 -37.06 53.13
CA THR A 337 -18.97 -35.74 53.30
C THR A 337 -17.96 -34.62 53.03
N VAL A 338 -16.70 -34.77 53.47
CA VAL A 338 -15.62 -33.85 53.13
C VAL A 338 -15.32 -33.87 51.63
N GLU A 339 -15.16 -35.05 51.02
CA GLU A 339 -14.86 -35.17 49.58
C GLU A 339 -15.98 -34.58 48.70
N LEU A 340 -17.25 -34.79 49.06
CA LEU A 340 -18.40 -34.15 48.40
C LEU A 340 -18.39 -32.62 48.58
N GLY A 341 -17.94 -32.12 49.74
CA GLY A 341 -17.73 -30.70 49.98
C GLY A 341 -16.69 -30.10 49.04
N ASP A 342 -15.50 -30.70 48.99
CA ASP A 342 -14.40 -30.26 48.10
C ASP A 342 -14.80 -30.31 46.62
N LYS A 343 -15.49 -31.38 46.19
CA LYS A 343 -15.99 -31.52 44.81
C LYS A 343 -17.08 -30.51 44.47
N ASN A 344 -17.92 -30.11 45.44
CA ASN A 344 -18.89 -29.03 45.25
C ASN A 344 -18.22 -27.66 45.12
N VAL A 345 -17.14 -27.40 45.88
CA VAL A 345 -16.33 -26.18 45.72
C VAL A 345 -15.63 -26.14 44.36
N GLU A 346 -15.08 -27.28 43.91
CA GLU A 346 -14.46 -27.41 42.58
C GLU A 346 -15.46 -27.18 41.44
N LEU A 347 -16.69 -27.70 41.56
CA LEU A 347 -17.79 -27.45 40.63
C LEU A 347 -18.22 -25.97 40.60
N GLN A 348 -18.31 -25.31 41.75
CA GLN A 348 -18.58 -23.86 41.81
C GLN A 348 -17.49 -23.06 41.10
N ARG A 349 -16.21 -23.40 41.33
CA ARG A 349 -15.07 -22.76 40.67
C ARG A 349 -15.12 -22.94 39.14
N LEU A 350 -15.40 -24.17 38.67
CA LEU A 350 -15.55 -24.47 37.24
C LEU A 350 -16.75 -23.76 36.61
N SER A 351 -17.88 -23.61 37.31
CA SER A 351 -19.01 -22.81 36.82
C SER A 351 -18.63 -21.34 36.65
N GLN A 352 -17.83 -20.81 37.58
CA GLN A 352 -17.37 -19.43 37.55
C GLN A 352 -16.38 -19.17 36.39
N ASP A 353 -15.44 -20.09 36.15
CA ASP A 353 -14.57 -20.08 34.96
C ASP A 353 -15.38 -20.11 33.66
N VAL A 354 -16.41 -20.98 33.58
CA VAL A 354 -17.28 -21.12 32.41
C VAL A 354 -18.05 -19.83 32.10
N ASP A 355 -18.61 -19.18 33.11
CA ASP A 355 -19.33 -17.90 32.91
C ASP A 355 -18.37 -16.75 32.57
N GLN A 356 -17.16 -16.76 33.10
CA GLN A 356 -16.11 -15.80 32.72
C GLN A 356 -15.67 -16.00 31.25
N HIS A 357 -15.55 -17.24 30.77
CA HIS A 357 -15.27 -17.53 29.37
C HIS A 357 -16.43 -17.19 28.43
N LYS A 358 -17.70 -17.38 28.84
CA LYS A 358 -18.87 -16.88 28.07
C LYS A 358 -18.78 -15.36 27.86
N ALA A 359 -18.46 -14.61 28.91
CA ALA A 359 -18.31 -13.17 28.82
C ALA A 359 -17.16 -12.75 27.88
N GLN A 360 -16.02 -13.44 27.93
CA GLN A 360 -14.91 -13.22 26.98
C GLN A 360 -15.30 -13.51 25.52
N ILE A 361 -16.04 -14.60 25.28
CA ILE A 361 -16.51 -14.97 23.93
C ILE A 361 -17.45 -13.89 23.37
N GLU A 362 -18.38 -13.36 24.17
CA GLU A 362 -19.31 -12.34 23.69
C GLU A 362 -18.64 -10.98 23.45
N VAL A 363 -17.62 -10.60 24.25
CA VAL A 363 -16.77 -9.43 23.95
C VAL A 363 -16.03 -9.62 22.61
N LEU A 364 -15.36 -10.76 22.42
CA LEU A 364 -14.67 -11.07 21.16
C LEU A 364 -15.61 -11.09 19.94
N ARG A 365 -16.88 -11.47 20.16
CA ARG A 365 -17.92 -11.46 19.12
C ARG A 365 -18.36 -10.04 18.74
N VAL A 366 -18.49 -9.14 19.72
CA VAL A 366 -18.76 -7.71 19.47
C VAL A 366 -17.58 -7.07 18.72
N ASP A 367 -16.36 -7.32 19.15
CA ASP A 367 -15.14 -6.83 18.49
C ASP A 367 -15.03 -7.36 17.04
N ALA A 368 -15.29 -8.66 16.82
CA ALA A 368 -15.31 -9.24 15.48
C ALA A 368 -16.37 -8.58 14.58
N THR A 369 -17.58 -8.36 15.10
CA THR A 369 -18.67 -7.68 14.36
C THR A 369 -18.29 -6.23 14.01
N ALA A 370 -17.61 -5.53 14.91
CA ALA A 370 -17.08 -4.19 14.65
C ALA A 370 -15.99 -4.20 13.56
N LYS A 371 -15.08 -5.20 13.56
CA LYS A 371 -14.06 -5.34 12.53
C LYS A 371 -14.61 -5.79 11.17
N GLU A 372 -15.66 -6.60 11.13
CA GLU A 372 -16.39 -6.89 9.88
C GLU A 372 -17.00 -5.62 9.28
N LYS A 373 -17.52 -4.72 10.12
CA LYS A 373 -18.03 -3.41 9.69
C LYS A 373 -16.92 -2.49 9.15
N GLU A 374 -15.79 -2.35 9.86
CA GLU A 374 -14.63 -1.59 9.38
C GLU A 374 -14.08 -2.14 8.05
N LEU A 375 -14.05 -3.46 7.88
CA LEU A 375 -13.66 -4.13 6.63
C LEU A 375 -14.68 -3.93 5.50
N GLY A 376 -15.96 -3.74 5.82
CA GLY A 376 -16.98 -3.32 4.86
C GLY A 376 -16.76 -1.89 4.38
N GLU A 377 -16.60 -0.96 5.33
CA GLU A 377 -16.41 0.48 5.06
C GLU A 377 -15.15 0.73 4.24
N THR A 378 -14.00 0.20 4.67
CA THR A 378 -12.71 0.32 3.92
C THR A 378 -12.74 -0.36 2.54
N ARG A 379 -13.56 -1.40 2.35
CA ARG A 379 -13.75 -2.04 1.03
C ARG A 379 -14.58 -1.19 0.08
N ASP A 380 -15.57 -0.45 0.57
CA ASP A 380 -16.35 0.47 -0.24
C ASP A 380 -15.59 1.78 -0.53
N GLU A 381 -14.75 2.24 0.40
CA GLU A 381 -13.73 3.26 0.12
C GLU A 381 -12.77 2.82 -0.99
N LEU A 382 -12.25 1.59 -0.94
CA LEU A 382 -11.36 1.05 -1.97
C LEU A 382 -12.02 1.05 -3.36
N LYS A 383 -13.26 0.57 -3.49
CA LYS A 383 -14.04 0.68 -4.74
C LYS A 383 -14.19 2.13 -5.20
N GLY A 384 -14.38 3.05 -4.26
CA GLY A 384 -14.46 4.49 -4.53
C GLY A 384 -13.15 5.05 -5.10
N VAL A 385 -12.00 4.53 -4.69
CA VAL A 385 -10.67 4.87 -5.23
C VAL A 385 -10.42 4.17 -6.57
N GLU A 386 -10.76 2.89 -6.71
CA GLU A 386 -10.69 2.15 -7.99
C GLU A 386 -11.49 2.87 -9.08
N GLY A 387 -12.75 3.22 -8.79
CA GLY A 387 -13.61 3.99 -9.68
C GLY A 387 -13.19 5.46 -9.87
N GLN A 388 -12.24 6.00 -9.10
CA GLN A 388 -11.56 7.27 -9.41
C GLN A 388 -10.36 7.04 -10.33
N LEU A 389 -9.60 5.97 -10.12
CA LEU A 389 -8.45 5.58 -10.93
C LEU A 389 -8.84 5.20 -12.36
N GLU A 390 -9.97 4.50 -12.57
CA GLU A 390 -10.52 4.22 -13.90
C GLU A 390 -10.89 5.50 -14.67
N ARG A 391 -11.48 6.50 -13.97
CA ARG A 391 -11.76 7.81 -14.55
C ARG A 391 -10.47 8.55 -14.92
N ALA A 392 -9.49 8.58 -14.02
CA ALA A 392 -8.18 9.19 -14.29
C ALA A 392 -7.44 8.51 -15.47
N HIS A 393 -7.53 7.18 -15.59
CA HIS A 393 -7.01 6.46 -16.77
C HIS A 393 -7.75 6.82 -18.06
N THR A 394 -9.08 6.96 -18.00
CA THR A 394 -9.91 7.39 -19.14
C THR A 394 -9.55 8.80 -19.57
N ASP A 395 -9.40 9.74 -18.62
CA ASP A 395 -8.98 11.11 -18.90
C ASP A 395 -7.55 11.18 -19.45
N CYS A 396 -6.62 10.36 -18.94
CA CYS A 396 -5.28 10.25 -19.52
C CYS A 396 -5.30 9.70 -20.96
N ALA A 397 -6.16 8.71 -21.25
CA ALA A 397 -6.32 8.19 -22.60
C ALA A 397 -6.90 9.25 -23.56
N ASN A 398 -7.91 10.00 -23.11
CA ASN A 398 -8.51 11.12 -23.85
C ASN A 398 -7.49 12.24 -24.12
N LEU A 399 -6.69 12.61 -23.12
CA LEU A 399 -5.62 13.61 -23.26
C LEU A 399 -4.50 13.13 -24.19
N ASN A 400 -4.14 11.85 -24.15
CA ASN A 400 -3.12 11.29 -25.05
C ASN A 400 -3.62 11.20 -26.50
N ALA A 401 -4.90 10.88 -26.71
CA ALA A 401 -5.53 10.96 -28.03
C ALA A 401 -5.59 12.40 -28.56
N LEU A 402 -5.92 13.38 -27.70
CA LEU A 402 -5.90 14.79 -28.05
C LEU A 402 -4.48 15.29 -28.37
N LEU A 403 -3.46 14.85 -27.62
CA LEU A 403 -2.06 15.17 -27.90
C LEU A 403 -1.63 14.63 -29.26
N THR A 404 -1.91 13.35 -29.54
CA THR A 404 -1.67 12.71 -30.84
C THR A 404 -2.34 13.48 -31.99
N GLU A 405 -3.55 14.02 -31.76
CA GLU A 405 -4.28 14.86 -32.71
C GLU A 405 -3.61 16.24 -32.90
N LYS A 406 -2.98 16.82 -31.86
CA LYS A 406 -2.20 18.06 -31.99
C LYS A 406 -0.88 17.84 -32.71
N ASP A 407 -0.17 16.76 -32.40
CA ASP A 407 1.10 16.45 -33.06
C ASP A 407 0.89 16.22 -34.56
N ALA A 408 -0.13 15.43 -34.95
CA ALA A 408 -0.49 15.24 -36.35
C ALA A 408 -0.91 16.56 -37.06
N ARG A 409 -1.58 17.48 -36.36
CA ARG A 409 -1.88 18.84 -36.89
C ARG A 409 -0.61 19.70 -37.03
N ILE A 410 0.37 19.53 -36.14
CA ILE A 410 1.66 20.23 -36.17
C ILE A 410 2.50 19.71 -37.34
N ASP A 411 2.56 18.40 -37.58
CA ASP A 411 3.24 17.81 -38.74
C ASP A 411 2.65 18.31 -40.06
N VAL A 412 1.32 18.32 -40.20
CA VAL A 412 0.63 18.87 -41.38
C VAL A 412 0.91 20.37 -41.55
N ALA A 413 1.04 21.13 -40.46
CA ALA A 413 1.45 22.54 -40.52
C ALA A 413 2.92 22.71 -40.94
N MET A 414 3.83 21.86 -40.45
CA MET A 414 5.26 21.89 -40.81
C MET A 414 5.49 21.52 -42.28
N GLU A 415 4.83 20.49 -42.82
CA GLU A 415 4.90 20.17 -44.25
C GLU A 415 4.31 21.28 -45.12
N ARG A 416 3.23 21.93 -44.67
CA ARG A 416 2.69 23.12 -45.36
C ARG A 416 3.68 24.29 -45.33
N CYS A 417 4.40 24.51 -44.23
CA CYS A 417 5.46 25.52 -44.17
C CYS A 417 6.60 25.19 -45.14
N LYS A 418 7.07 23.93 -45.20
CA LYS A 418 8.10 23.50 -46.18
C LYS A 418 7.66 23.71 -47.63
N SER A 419 6.38 23.41 -47.95
CA SER A 419 5.82 23.68 -49.29
C SER A 419 5.88 25.17 -49.62
N ILE A 420 5.44 26.03 -48.69
CA ILE A 420 5.44 27.48 -48.86
C ILE A 420 6.88 28.04 -48.96
N GLU A 421 7.84 27.49 -48.21
CA GLU A 421 9.26 27.83 -48.33
C GLU A 421 9.83 27.43 -49.71
N GLY A 422 9.44 26.27 -50.23
CA GLY A 422 9.78 25.83 -51.59
C GLY A 422 9.16 26.71 -52.68
N GLU A 423 7.90 27.11 -52.52
CA GLU A 423 7.23 28.08 -53.39
C GLU A 423 7.96 29.44 -53.37
N PHE A 424 8.29 29.97 -52.19
CA PHE A 424 9.08 31.21 -52.07
C PHE A 424 10.48 31.11 -52.66
N ALA A 425 11.14 29.95 -52.57
CA ALA A 425 12.43 29.71 -53.21
C ALA A 425 12.30 29.76 -54.74
N ALA A 426 11.31 29.06 -55.31
CA ALA A 426 11.05 29.07 -56.76
C ALA A 426 10.63 30.46 -57.29
N TYR A 427 9.82 31.22 -56.53
CA TYR A 427 9.51 32.61 -56.86
C TYR A 427 10.74 33.51 -56.82
N ARG A 428 11.67 33.31 -55.87
CA ARG A 428 12.93 34.05 -55.79
C ARG A 428 13.84 33.73 -56.98
N GLU A 429 14.07 32.45 -57.26
CA GLU A 429 14.89 32.00 -58.39
C GLU A 429 14.34 32.55 -59.73
N LYS A 430 13.01 32.50 -59.93
CA LYS A 430 12.39 33.09 -61.11
C LYS A 430 12.59 34.60 -61.18
N ALA A 431 12.37 35.34 -60.09
CA ALA A 431 12.52 36.79 -60.07
C ALA A 431 13.98 37.24 -60.27
N GLU A 432 14.94 36.49 -59.73
CA GLU A 432 16.37 36.71 -59.93
C GLU A 432 16.78 36.43 -61.38
N LYS A 433 16.27 35.35 -61.99
CA LYS A 433 16.46 35.07 -63.42
C LYS A 433 15.79 36.12 -64.32
N ASP A 434 14.52 36.44 -64.10
CA ASP A 434 13.78 37.45 -64.89
C ASP A 434 14.54 38.80 -64.86
N ALA A 435 15.11 39.17 -63.70
CA ALA A 435 15.95 40.36 -63.55
C ALA A 435 17.31 40.23 -64.28
N GLN A 436 17.95 39.06 -64.25
CA GLN A 436 19.20 38.80 -64.96
C GLN A 436 19.01 38.85 -66.49
N ASP A 437 17.95 38.24 -67.02
CA ASP A 437 17.59 38.25 -68.45
C ASP A 437 17.30 39.71 -68.92
N ILE A 438 16.64 40.53 -68.09
CA ILE A 438 16.44 41.97 -68.34
C ILE A 438 17.77 42.73 -68.34
N VAL A 439 18.66 42.49 -67.38
CA VAL A 439 19.97 43.15 -67.28
C VAL A 439 20.87 42.78 -68.46
N GLU A 440 20.87 41.52 -68.90
CA GLU A 440 21.65 41.11 -70.08
C GLU A 440 21.09 41.72 -71.38
N SER A 441 19.76 41.79 -71.52
CA SER A 441 19.10 42.49 -72.63
C SER A 441 19.48 43.98 -72.67
N LEU A 442 19.46 44.67 -71.52
CA LEU A 442 19.89 46.08 -71.42
C LEU A 442 21.39 46.25 -71.71
N HIS A 443 22.26 45.36 -71.23
CA HIS A 443 23.69 45.36 -71.58
C HIS A 443 23.94 45.08 -73.07
N GLN A 444 23.05 44.36 -73.76
CA GLN A 444 23.13 44.17 -75.20
C GLN A 444 22.67 45.42 -75.96
N GLN A 445 21.58 46.07 -75.54
CA GLN A 445 21.14 47.35 -76.11
C GLN A 445 22.21 48.45 -75.93
N ILE A 446 22.82 48.55 -74.74
CA ILE A 446 23.92 49.49 -74.47
C ILE A 446 25.11 49.25 -75.41
N ARG A 447 25.49 47.99 -75.66
CA ARG A 447 26.56 47.66 -76.63
C ARG A 447 26.22 48.06 -78.07
N VAL A 448 24.98 47.88 -78.50
CA VAL A 448 24.51 48.33 -79.84
C VAL A 448 24.58 49.85 -79.94
N LEU A 449 24.01 50.57 -78.97
CA LEU A 449 24.03 52.05 -78.93
C LEU A 449 25.45 52.62 -78.83
N GLN A 450 26.38 51.91 -78.19
CA GLN A 450 27.80 52.27 -78.17
C GLN A 450 28.46 52.10 -79.54
N GLY A 451 28.16 51.01 -80.26
CA GLY A 451 28.59 50.82 -81.65
C GLY A 451 28.04 51.90 -82.58
N GLU A 452 26.73 52.15 -82.56
CA GLU A 452 26.07 53.19 -83.36
C GLU A 452 26.66 54.60 -83.10
N LYS A 453 27.00 54.91 -81.84
CA LYS A 453 27.69 56.15 -81.47
C LYS A 453 29.08 56.24 -82.08
N ASP A 454 29.85 55.15 -82.09
CA ASP A 454 31.23 55.14 -82.56
C ASP A 454 31.31 55.11 -84.11
N ASP A 455 30.33 54.47 -84.77
CA ASP A 455 30.07 54.63 -86.21
C ASP A 455 29.71 56.08 -86.55
N ALA A 456 28.80 56.71 -85.79
CA ALA A 456 28.43 58.11 -86.00
C ALA A 456 29.61 59.08 -85.77
N LEU A 457 30.48 58.83 -84.79
CA LEU A 457 31.74 59.58 -84.60
C LEU A 457 32.71 59.38 -85.77
N THR A 458 32.75 58.18 -86.35
CA THR A 458 33.57 57.87 -87.53
C THR A 458 33.04 58.60 -88.78
N GLN A 459 31.72 58.58 -89.01
CA GLN A 459 31.06 59.33 -90.08
C GLN A 459 31.28 60.85 -89.94
N LEU A 460 31.10 61.39 -88.73
CA LEU A 460 31.31 62.82 -88.44
C LEU A 460 32.78 63.22 -88.63
N SER A 461 33.72 62.30 -88.40
CA SER A 461 35.14 62.50 -88.72
C SER A 461 35.42 62.51 -90.23
N SER A 462 34.74 61.66 -91.03
CA SER A 462 34.82 61.70 -92.51
C SER A 462 34.28 63.03 -93.06
N VAL A 463 33.05 63.39 -92.66
CA VAL A 463 32.40 64.65 -93.08
C VAL A 463 33.24 65.87 -92.68
N ARG A 464 33.99 65.81 -91.57
CA ARG A 464 34.92 66.88 -91.17
C ARG A 464 36.15 66.97 -92.08
N LEU A 465 36.71 65.84 -92.52
CA LEU A 465 37.80 65.82 -93.51
C LEU A 465 37.32 66.33 -94.87
N GLU A 466 36.14 65.92 -95.31
CA GLU A 466 35.47 66.42 -96.53
C GLU A 466 35.20 67.94 -96.43
N LEU A 467 34.85 68.45 -95.25
CA LEU A 467 34.64 69.88 -95.01
C LEU A 467 35.94 70.69 -95.04
N ASP A 468 37.04 70.21 -94.46
CA ASP A 468 38.33 70.90 -94.55
C ASP A 468 38.97 70.79 -95.95
N ASP A 469 38.71 69.72 -96.71
CA ASP A 469 39.11 69.63 -98.12
C ASP A 469 38.28 70.56 -99.02
N THR A 470 36.95 70.52 -98.95
CA THR A 470 36.09 71.47 -99.72
C THR A 470 36.34 72.93 -99.37
N LYS A 471 36.69 73.23 -98.11
CA LYS A 471 37.17 74.56 -97.69
C LYS A 471 38.53 74.92 -98.30
N THR A 472 39.44 73.95 -98.46
CA THR A 472 40.71 74.14 -99.17
C THR A 472 40.48 74.37 -100.67
N GLN A 473 39.57 73.61 -101.29
CA GLN A 473 39.11 73.83 -102.68
C GLN A 473 38.50 75.24 -102.83
N LEU A 474 37.68 75.69 -101.88
CA LEU A 474 37.06 77.03 -101.90
C LEU A 474 38.10 78.15 -101.78
N VAL A 475 39.12 78.00 -100.93
CA VAL A 475 40.24 78.95 -100.83
C VAL A 475 41.01 79.03 -102.16
N ASN A 476 41.26 77.90 -102.81
CA ASN A 476 41.92 77.85 -104.12
C ASN A 476 41.05 78.49 -105.22
N ALA A 477 39.75 78.20 -105.25
CA ALA A 477 38.80 78.81 -106.18
C ALA A 477 38.69 80.33 -105.99
N ASN A 478 38.68 80.81 -104.74
CA ASN A 478 38.63 82.25 -104.46
C ASN A 478 39.94 82.95 -104.87
N LYS A 479 41.10 82.28 -104.72
CA LYS A 479 42.39 82.75 -105.24
C LYS A 479 42.41 82.80 -106.78
N HIS A 480 41.77 81.84 -107.45
CA HIS A 480 41.61 81.85 -108.90
C HIS A 480 40.68 82.98 -109.37
N ASN A 481 39.57 83.24 -108.67
CA ASN A 481 38.68 84.37 -108.95
C ASN A 481 39.37 85.73 -108.80
N LEU A 482 40.26 85.89 -107.81
CA LEU A 482 41.09 87.10 -107.70
C LEU A 482 42.00 87.27 -108.93
N SER A 483 42.71 86.21 -109.33
CA SER A 483 43.55 86.22 -110.54
C SER A 483 42.75 86.55 -111.82
N LEU A 484 41.55 86.00 -111.97
CA LEU A 484 40.64 86.31 -113.08
C LEU A 484 40.10 87.75 -113.03
N SER A 485 39.92 88.31 -111.83
CA SER A 485 39.50 89.70 -111.64
C SER A 485 40.62 90.69 -111.97
N ASP A 486 41.88 90.32 -111.73
CA ASP A 486 43.06 91.09 -112.14
C ASP A 486 43.24 91.02 -113.68
N GLU A 487 43.13 89.83 -114.29
CA GLU A 487 43.14 89.68 -115.77
C GLU A 487 42.00 90.45 -116.44
N LEU A 488 40.79 90.48 -115.85
CA LEU A 488 39.67 91.29 -116.35
C LEU A 488 39.90 92.79 -116.24
N LEU A 489 40.73 93.23 -115.28
CA LEU A 489 41.13 94.64 -115.18
C LEU A 489 42.11 95.01 -116.31
N GLU A 490 43.10 94.15 -116.57
CA GLU A 490 44.08 94.34 -117.65
C GLU A 490 43.42 94.26 -119.05
N GLN A 491 42.45 93.35 -119.26
CA GLN A 491 41.63 93.30 -120.46
C GLN A 491 40.71 94.53 -120.61
N LYS A 492 40.27 95.15 -119.51
CA LYS A 492 39.44 96.35 -119.55
C LYS A 492 40.25 97.59 -119.93
N ASP A 493 41.45 97.73 -119.40
CA ASP A 493 42.28 98.92 -119.66
C ASP A 493 42.85 98.88 -121.10
N THR A 494 43.22 97.70 -121.60
CA THR A 494 43.55 97.49 -123.03
C THR A 494 42.34 97.69 -123.97
N LEU A 495 41.10 97.53 -123.48
CA LEU A 495 39.88 97.87 -124.22
C LEU A 495 39.65 99.39 -124.31
N GLU A 496 40.01 100.17 -123.28
CA GLU A 496 39.98 101.65 -123.34
C GLU A 496 41.03 102.19 -124.34
N ASP A 497 42.26 101.65 -124.33
CA ASP A 497 43.31 102.04 -125.29
C ASP A 497 42.91 101.74 -126.75
N THR A 498 42.40 100.54 -127.03
CA THR A 498 41.95 100.18 -128.39
C THR A 498 40.73 100.99 -128.85
N LYS A 499 39.86 101.39 -127.94
CA LYS A 499 38.73 102.32 -128.18
C LYS A 499 39.20 103.76 -128.43
N ALA A 500 40.29 104.19 -127.80
CA ALA A 500 40.94 105.47 -128.10
C ALA A 500 41.59 105.47 -129.50
N GLU A 501 42.26 104.39 -129.90
CA GLU A 501 42.78 104.23 -131.27
C GLU A 501 41.66 104.17 -132.31
N LEU A 502 40.58 103.42 -132.06
CA LEU A 502 39.41 103.37 -132.95
C LEU A 502 38.82 104.78 -133.19
N SER A 503 38.81 105.61 -132.15
CA SER A 503 38.34 107.01 -132.24
C SER A 503 39.25 107.87 -133.14
N LYS A 504 40.57 107.66 -133.11
CA LYS A 504 41.52 108.34 -134.04
C LYS A 504 41.29 107.89 -135.48
N VAL A 505 41.15 106.58 -135.71
CA VAL A 505 40.89 106.01 -137.05
C VAL A 505 39.56 106.53 -137.62
N GLN A 506 38.52 106.66 -136.79
CA GLN A 506 37.21 107.15 -137.23
C GLN A 506 37.20 108.65 -137.55
N VAL A 507 38.04 109.46 -136.90
CA VAL A 507 38.29 110.85 -137.34
C VAL A 507 39.02 110.86 -138.69
N PHE A 508 40.08 110.07 -138.85
CA PHE A 508 40.87 110.00 -140.10
C PHE A 508 40.02 109.60 -141.31
N PHE A 509 39.13 108.60 -141.14
CA PHE A 509 38.19 108.16 -142.17
C PHE A 509 37.21 109.26 -142.62
N ASN A 510 36.73 110.09 -141.68
CA ASN A 510 35.82 111.19 -141.99
C ASN A 510 36.51 112.36 -142.72
N THR A 511 37.80 112.58 -142.50
CA THR A 511 38.59 113.54 -143.30
C THR A 511 38.77 113.02 -144.73
N ALA A 512 39.35 111.82 -144.89
CA ALA A 512 39.67 111.24 -146.21
C ALA A 512 38.42 111.07 -147.11
N SER A 513 37.25 110.82 -146.52
CA SER A 513 35.98 110.70 -147.25
C SER A 513 35.48 112.03 -147.85
N ASN A 514 35.88 113.17 -147.28
CA ASN A 514 35.60 114.50 -147.83
C ASN A 514 36.63 114.90 -148.89
N ASP A 515 37.92 114.63 -148.68
CA ASP A 515 38.98 114.94 -149.65
C ASP A 515 38.73 114.23 -151.00
N LEU A 516 38.34 112.95 -150.94
CA LEU A 516 37.96 112.13 -152.11
C LEU A 516 36.70 112.65 -152.84
N ARG A 517 35.90 113.50 -152.19
CA ARG A 517 34.71 114.13 -152.77
C ARG A 517 35.05 115.37 -153.59
N GLU A 518 36.07 116.13 -153.20
CA GLU A 518 36.56 117.28 -153.97
C GLU A 518 37.44 116.84 -155.15
N GLU A 519 38.32 115.85 -154.95
CA GLU A 519 39.16 115.28 -156.03
C GLU A 519 38.33 114.76 -157.21
N LYS A 520 37.15 114.17 -156.91
CA LYS A 520 36.20 113.64 -157.89
C LYS A 520 35.49 114.73 -158.72
N VAL A 521 35.45 115.98 -158.25
CA VAL A 521 35.01 117.14 -159.04
C VAL A 521 36.14 117.61 -159.96
N SER A 522 37.37 117.68 -159.45
CA SER A 522 38.57 118.03 -160.24
C SER A 522 38.80 117.08 -161.43
N HIS A 523 38.71 115.76 -161.20
CA HIS A 523 38.91 114.76 -162.25
C HIS A 523 37.90 114.86 -163.40
N ARG A 524 36.67 115.35 -163.16
CA ARG A 524 35.69 115.56 -164.24
C ARG A 524 36.08 116.69 -165.20
N ALA A 525 36.82 117.70 -164.74
CA ALA A 525 37.30 118.77 -165.63
C ALA A 525 38.45 118.30 -166.55
N SER A 526 39.32 117.42 -166.05
CA SER A 526 40.47 116.90 -166.82
C SER A 526 40.08 115.96 -167.96
N ILE A 527 39.02 115.16 -167.78
CA ILE A 527 38.54 114.22 -168.82
C ILE A 527 38.10 114.97 -170.08
N THR A 528 37.41 116.10 -169.94
CA THR A 528 36.99 116.97 -171.07
C THR A 528 38.15 117.58 -171.86
N VAL A 529 39.38 117.60 -171.33
CA VAL A 529 40.57 118.05 -172.07
C VAL A 529 41.16 116.89 -172.88
N ALA A 530 41.29 115.71 -172.28
CA ALA A 530 41.89 114.53 -172.91
C ALA A 530 41.15 114.03 -174.17
N GLU A 531 39.85 114.32 -174.31
CA GLU A 531 39.08 113.98 -175.53
C GLU A 531 39.38 114.93 -176.71
N VAL A 532 39.91 116.13 -176.46
CA VAL A 532 40.32 117.08 -177.52
C VAL A 532 41.65 116.64 -178.14
N ASP A 533 42.66 116.36 -177.31
CA ASP A 533 44.00 115.93 -177.77
C ASP A 533 43.96 114.65 -178.62
N LYS A 534 43.01 113.76 -178.30
CA LYS A 534 42.75 112.51 -179.04
C LYS A 534 42.31 112.76 -180.49
N ALA A 535 41.61 113.85 -180.76
CA ALA A 535 41.21 114.22 -182.13
C ALA A 535 42.41 114.73 -182.96
N GLU A 536 43.35 115.45 -182.35
CA GLU A 536 44.49 116.04 -183.05
C GLU A 536 45.60 115.01 -183.37
N LEU A 537 45.83 114.04 -182.48
CA LEU A 537 46.77 112.94 -182.74
C LEU A 537 46.37 112.07 -183.94
N SER A 538 45.07 111.79 -184.10
CA SER A 538 44.55 110.98 -185.22
C SER A 538 44.86 111.61 -186.58
N LYS A 539 44.83 112.95 -186.66
CA LYS A 539 45.11 113.70 -187.90
C LYS A 539 46.55 113.47 -188.41
N LYS A 540 47.54 113.41 -187.51
CA LYS A 540 48.96 113.20 -187.88
C LYS A 540 49.29 111.77 -188.32
N VAL A 541 48.44 110.79 -187.98
CA VAL A 541 48.58 109.41 -188.49
C VAL A 541 48.22 109.36 -189.98
N SER A 542 47.28 110.18 -190.44
CA SER A 542 46.85 110.25 -191.86
C SER A 542 47.96 110.68 -192.82
N GLU A 543 48.92 111.50 -192.37
CA GLU A 543 49.91 112.14 -193.25
C GLU A 543 51.15 111.27 -193.49
N ARG A 544 51.45 110.32 -192.61
CA ARG A 544 52.62 109.43 -192.72
C ARG A 544 52.44 108.36 -193.81
N ASP A 545 51.26 107.78 -193.89
CA ASP A 545 51.05 106.55 -194.66
C ASP A 545 50.91 106.83 -196.18
N GLU A 546 50.53 108.05 -196.58
CA GLU A 546 50.63 108.52 -197.98
C GLU A 546 52.09 108.60 -198.48
N ILE A 547 53.05 108.89 -197.59
CA ILE A 547 54.48 109.01 -197.94
C ILE A 547 55.07 107.61 -198.20
N ILE A 548 54.71 106.63 -197.37
CA ILE A 548 55.16 105.23 -197.51
C ILE A 548 54.70 104.64 -198.86
N ALA A 549 53.47 104.92 -199.28
CA ALA A 549 52.92 104.41 -200.54
C ALA A 549 53.67 104.88 -201.79
N ARG A 550 54.29 106.08 -201.77
CA ARG A 550 55.09 106.58 -202.90
C ARG A 550 56.43 105.84 -203.03
N LEU A 551 57.12 105.60 -201.91
CA LEU A 551 58.44 104.96 -201.90
C LEU A 551 58.44 103.51 -202.40
N SER A 552 57.34 102.77 -202.22
CA SER A 552 57.19 101.43 -202.82
C SER A 552 57.20 101.45 -204.35
N LYS A 553 56.72 102.54 -204.97
CA LYS A 553 56.58 102.62 -206.43
C LYS A 553 57.91 102.85 -207.16
N ASP A 554 58.83 103.56 -206.52
CA ASP A 554 60.14 103.86 -207.10
C ASP A 554 61.11 102.67 -207.03
N LYS A 555 60.95 101.78 -206.04
CA LYS A 555 61.79 100.57 -205.91
C LYS A 555 61.59 99.58 -207.06
N GLU A 556 60.33 99.32 -207.45
CA GLU A 556 59.99 98.27 -208.42
C GLU A 556 60.48 98.58 -209.84
N VAL A 557 60.80 99.84 -210.14
CA VAL A 557 61.48 100.28 -211.37
C VAL A 557 62.96 99.84 -211.36
N ALA A 558 63.65 99.93 -210.22
CA ALA A 558 65.06 99.56 -210.11
C ALA A 558 65.29 98.03 -210.21
N ASP A 559 64.37 97.23 -209.66
CA ASP A 559 64.46 95.77 -209.73
C ASP A 559 64.37 95.24 -211.19
N GLN A 560 63.81 96.02 -212.14
CA GLN A 560 63.77 95.67 -213.57
C GLN A 560 65.09 95.90 -214.31
N GLU A 561 65.92 96.86 -213.89
CA GLU A 561 67.23 97.11 -214.52
C GLU A 561 68.30 96.06 -214.12
N ILE A 562 68.23 95.55 -212.89
CA ILE A 562 69.23 94.63 -212.32
C ILE A 562 69.27 93.27 -213.06
N VAL A 563 68.11 92.73 -213.43
CA VAL A 563 68.03 91.43 -214.15
C VAL A 563 68.58 91.56 -215.58
N GLN A 564 68.40 92.71 -216.22
CA GLN A 564 68.93 92.98 -217.57
C GLN A 564 70.47 93.03 -217.57
N LEU A 565 71.10 93.47 -216.47
CA LEU A 565 72.55 93.43 -216.29
C LEU A 565 73.09 92.02 -216.01
N THR A 566 72.38 91.23 -215.20
CA THR A 566 72.76 89.84 -214.86
C THR A 566 72.97 88.99 -216.12
N LYS A 567 72.14 89.22 -217.14
CA LYS A 567 72.17 88.56 -218.46
C LYS A 567 73.50 88.73 -219.23
N ASN A 568 74.32 89.72 -218.88
CA ASN A 568 75.60 90.01 -219.53
C ASN A 568 76.82 89.39 -218.82
N MET A 569 76.71 89.04 -217.53
CA MET A 569 77.86 88.53 -216.75
C MET A 569 78.14 87.04 -216.98
N GLU A 570 77.12 86.19 -217.10
CA GLU A 570 77.32 84.73 -217.15
C GLU A 570 77.99 84.24 -218.45
N VAL A 571 77.85 85.02 -219.54
CA VAL A 571 78.60 84.82 -220.79
C VAL A 571 80.12 84.99 -220.58
N SER A 572 80.53 85.80 -219.59
CA SER A 572 81.93 86.09 -219.29
C SER A 572 82.58 85.04 -218.37
N ALA A 573 81.80 84.41 -217.48
CA ALA A 573 82.30 83.40 -216.52
C ALA A 573 82.85 82.13 -217.20
N LYS A 574 82.35 81.77 -218.40
CA LYS A 574 82.76 80.58 -219.17
C LYS A 574 84.22 80.60 -219.70
N ARG A 575 85.06 81.56 -219.31
CA ARG A 575 86.44 81.72 -219.81
C ARG A 575 87.54 81.81 -218.72
N LEU A 576 87.20 81.99 -217.45
CA LEU A 576 88.16 82.26 -216.37
C LEU A 576 87.92 81.33 -215.16
N SER A 577 88.71 80.25 -215.10
CA SER A 577 89.03 79.43 -213.90
C SER A 577 89.79 78.15 -214.31
N VAL A 578 89.63 77.70 -215.57
CA VAL A 578 90.47 76.67 -216.24
C VAL A 578 91.98 76.99 -216.19
N VAL A 579 92.34 78.23 -215.85
CA VAL A 579 93.70 78.76 -215.76
C VAL A 579 94.22 78.82 -214.31
N GLU A 580 93.36 79.00 -213.30
CA GLU A 580 93.74 79.45 -211.96
C GLU A 580 93.36 78.48 -210.83
N ALA A 581 94.26 77.61 -210.35
CA ALA A 581 95.54 77.29 -210.98
C ALA A 581 96.04 75.87 -210.69
N ASN A 582 96.73 75.31 -211.69
CA ASN A 582 97.74 74.26 -211.54
C ASN A 582 98.93 74.63 -210.62
N CYS A 583 98.97 75.83 -210.02
CA CYS A 583 100.24 76.51 -209.69
C CYS A 583 100.49 76.83 -208.22
N GLU A 584 99.48 76.86 -207.34
CA GLU A 584 99.68 76.58 -205.89
C GLU A 584 99.71 75.05 -205.61
N ARG A 585 99.99 74.27 -206.68
CA ARG A 585 100.78 73.03 -206.63
C ARG A 585 102.11 73.23 -205.94
N MET A 586 102.77 74.35 -206.25
CA MET A 586 104.02 74.67 -205.58
C MET A 586 103.68 75.00 -204.13
N ARG A 587 104.56 74.61 -203.23
CA ARG A 587 105.65 75.53 -202.96
C ARG A 587 105.29 76.20 -201.61
N THR A 588 105.31 75.57 -200.44
CA THR A 588 106.48 74.88 -199.85
C THR A 588 107.69 75.85 -199.93
N ASP A 589 108.58 75.99 -198.98
CA ASP A 589 109.49 74.93 -198.52
C ASP A 589 109.75 75.01 -197.00
N PHE A 590 108.98 75.86 -196.31
CA PHE A 590 108.92 75.99 -194.86
C PHE A 590 107.45 75.93 -194.42
N ALA A 591 106.90 74.81 -193.96
CA ALA A 591 107.50 73.58 -193.44
C ALA A 591 108.34 73.75 -192.16
N THR A 592 108.14 72.81 -191.24
CA THR A 592 109.13 72.30 -190.28
C THR A 592 110.02 73.33 -189.55
N LEU A 593 109.52 73.81 -188.41
CA LEU A 593 110.35 73.77 -187.21
C LEU A 593 109.51 73.42 -185.97
N GLU A 594 108.55 74.28 -185.61
CA GLU A 594 107.70 74.08 -184.40
C GLU A 594 106.46 73.23 -184.71
N GLU A 595 106.80 72.03 -185.16
CA GLU A 595 106.02 70.81 -185.30
C GLU A 595 105.01 70.63 -184.13
N LYS A 596 103.71 70.67 -184.47
CA LYS A 596 102.74 69.56 -184.27
C LYS A 596 103.12 68.60 -183.10
N PHE A 597 102.32 68.35 -182.07
CA PHE A 597 100.86 68.18 -181.94
C PHE A 597 100.57 67.88 -180.45
N ARG A 598 99.35 67.90 -179.87
CA ARG A 598 97.95 68.13 -180.32
C ARG A 598 97.18 68.62 -179.05
N LYS A 599 96.28 69.62 -179.11
CA LYS A 599 94.81 69.52 -179.32
C LYS A 599 94.06 68.69 -178.25
N CYS A 600 92.86 69.04 -177.76
CA CYS A 600 91.85 70.05 -178.15
C CYS A 600 90.76 70.21 -177.03
N GLU A 601 89.84 71.19 -176.95
CA GLU A 601 89.54 72.44 -177.71
C GLU A 601 88.75 73.48 -176.83
N ASN A 602 88.25 74.57 -177.45
CA ASN A 602 87.62 75.80 -176.85
C ASN A 602 86.07 75.84 -177.02
N VAL A 603 85.20 76.68 -176.41
CA VAL A 603 85.11 78.12 -175.98
C VAL A 603 84.72 79.15 -177.07
N ARG A 604 83.65 79.97 -176.86
CA ARG A 604 83.42 81.43 -177.20
C ARG A 604 81.91 81.86 -177.34
N SER A 605 81.47 83.14 -177.43
CA SER A 605 81.61 84.35 -176.56
C SER A 605 81.10 85.69 -177.22
N THR A 606 80.32 86.57 -176.55
CA THR A 606 80.07 88.03 -176.90
C THR A 606 79.42 88.87 -175.73
N PRO A 607 79.45 90.25 -175.68
CA PRO A 607 79.42 91.03 -174.39
C PRO A 607 78.65 92.41 -174.26
N ALA A 608 78.75 93.04 -173.05
CA ALA A 608 78.55 94.47 -172.59
C ALA A 608 77.09 94.98 -172.29
N HIS A 609 76.76 96.06 -171.52
CA HIS A 609 77.44 97.12 -170.67
C HIS A 609 76.48 97.59 -169.50
N THR A 610 76.43 98.76 -168.78
CA THR A 610 76.96 100.17 -168.87
C THR A 610 77.27 100.88 -167.48
N THR A 611 76.92 102.16 -167.19
CA THR A 611 77.59 103.12 -166.21
C THR A 611 76.76 104.31 -165.55
N LEU A 612 77.33 105.01 -164.51
CA LEU A 612 77.16 106.42 -163.93
C LEU A 612 76.19 106.72 -162.72
N PRO A 613 76.44 107.69 -161.77
CA PRO A 613 77.73 108.23 -161.18
C PRO A 613 77.79 108.80 -159.67
N THR A 614 78.94 108.65 -158.94
CA THR A 614 79.66 109.58 -157.95
C THR A 614 79.08 110.12 -156.58
N PRO A 615 79.85 110.72 -155.60
CA PRO A 615 81.29 110.61 -155.11
C PRO A 615 81.64 110.81 -153.56
N ALA A 616 82.93 110.64 -153.15
CA ALA A 616 83.75 111.37 -152.11
C ALA A 616 83.95 110.91 -150.58
N PRO A 617 85.02 111.35 -149.82
CA PRO A 617 85.58 110.69 -148.58
C PRO A 617 86.03 111.56 -147.32
N THR A 618 86.63 110.95 -146.24
CA THR A 618 87.64 111.42 -145.19
C THR A 618 87.38 111.16 -143.65
N PRO A 619 88.40 111.18 -142.71
CA PRO A 619 88.32 110.68 -141.28
C PRO A 619 88.96 111.57 -140.12
N ALA A 620 89.01 111.11 -138.82
CA ALA A 620 90.00 111.39 -137.70
C ALA A 620 89.60 110.88 -136.23
N PRO A 621 89.71 111.53 -135.01
CA PRO A 621 90.07 110.82 -133.73
C PRO A 621 89.35 111.19 -132.36
N THR A 622 89.78 110.61 -131.21
CA THR A 622 89.60 111.07 -129.77
C THR A 622 88.26 110.71 -128.98
N PRO A 623 87.86 111.25 -127.78
CA PRO A 623 87.67 110.42 -126.55
C PRO A 623 86.28 110.27 -125.78
N PRO A 624 85.87 111.02 -124.70
CA PRO A 624 85.13 110.46 -123.52
C PRO A 624 83.79 111.24 -123.19
N PRO A 625 83.17 111.33 -121.96
CA PRO A 625 83.39 110.76 -120.60
C PRO A 625 82.07 110.27 -119.87
N VAL A 626 81.89 110.57 -118.56
CA VAL A 626 80.61 110.55 -117.75
C VAL A 626 80.09 109.17 -117.23
N VAL A 627 79.30 108.97 -116.14
CA VAL A 627 79.12 109.53 -114.73
C VAL A 627 77.84 108.88 -114.10
N ALA A 628 77.59 108.65 -112.79
CA ALA A 628 78.40 108.46 -111.56
C ALA A 628 77.54 107.95 -110.34
N SER A 629 78.16 107.90 -109.15
CA SER A 629 77.77 107.46 -107.77
C SER A 629 76.61 108.20 -107.05
N LEU A 630 75.99 107.69 -105.95
CA LEU A 630 76.40 107.81 -104.51
C LEU A 630 75.46 106.99 -103.54
N PRO A 631 75.76 106.82 -102.21
CA PRO A 631 75.39 105.59 -101.47
C PRO A 631 74.85 105.74 -100.00
N SER A 632 74.87 104.61 -99.26
CA SER A 632 75.10 104.43 -97.79
C SER A 632 73.97 104.55 -96.74
N THR A 633 73.67 103.39 -96.14
CA THR A 633 73.45 103.04 -94.70
C THR A 633 73.28 104.14 -93.63
N PRO A 634 72.43 103.86 -92.61
CA PRO A 634 72.99 103.65 -91.26
C PRO A 634 72.38 102.47 -90.43
N THR A 635 72.89 102.30 -89.20
CA THR A 635 72.55 101.30 -88.13
C THR A 635 71.14 101.47 -87.52
N LYS A 636 70.54 100.59 -86.66
CA LYS A 636 70.90 100.33 -85.22
C LYS A 636 69.77 99.59 -84.42
N THR A 637 70.11 98.80 -83.36
CA THR A 637 69.33 98.53 -82.08
C THR A 637 67.94 97.80 -82.14
N GLU A 638 67.27 97.26 -81.08
CA GLU A 638 67.48 97.14 -79.60
C GLU A 638 66.60 96.02 -78.90
N SER A 639 66.90 95.66 -77.62
CA SER A 639 65.93 95.47 -76.47
C SER A 639 64.94 94.25 -76.42
N LYS A 640 64.48 93.62 -75.29
CA LYS A 640 64.76 93.57 -73.81
C LYS A 640 64.19 92.27 -73.14
N ASN A 641 64.02 92.22 -71.79
CA ASN A 641 63.94 91.01 -70.90
C ASN A 641 62.57 90.82 -70.12
N PRO A 642 62.37 89.80 -69.24
CA PRO A 642 61.06 89.31 -68.70
C PRO A 642 60.63 89.89 -67.30
N PRO A 643 59.60 89.32 -66.59
CA PRO A 643 59.88 88.45 -65.40
C PRO A 643 58.78 87.40 -64.98
N THR A 644 58.91 86.84 -63.76
CA THR A 644 58.13 85.77 -63.05
C THR A 644 58.07 86.09 -61.51
N PRO A 645 57.72 85.24 -60.48
CA PRO A 645 57.26 83.83 -60.35
C PRO A 645 56.19 83.54 -59.21
N VAL A 646 56.10 82.29 -58.69
CA VAL A 646 55.71 81.85 -57.29
C VAL A 646 54.18 81.75 -56.95
N SER A 647 53.61 80.87 -56.06
CA SER A 647 54.10 80.09 -54.88
C SER A 647 53.36 78.74 -54.57
N ASN A 648 54.03 77.82 -53.82
CA ASN A 648 53.61 76.96 -52.65
C ASN A 648 52.17 76.35 -52.50
N THR A 649 51.90 75.20 -51.85
CA THR A 649 52.47 74.57 -50.62
C THR A 649 52.48 73.00 -50.57
N ARG A 650 53.09 72.43 -49.50
CA ARG A 650 53.07 71.02 -48.99
C ARG A 650 52.50 71.05 -47.52
N PRO A 651 52.34 69.98 -46.66
CA PRO A 651 52.99 68.64 -46.51
C PRO A 651 51.99 67.45 -46.69
N ARG A 652 52.29 66.12 -46.70
CA ARG A 652 53.22 65.16 -46.01
C ARG A 652 52.64 64.51 -44.72
N ALA A 653 52.56 63.16 -44.70
CA ALA A 653 52.08 62.30 -43.59
C ALA A 653 53.15 62.01 -42.50
N PRO A 654 52.84 61.23 -41.43
CA PRO A 654 53.24 59.80 -41.42
C PRO A 654 52.35 58.82 -40.59
N GLN A 655 52.86 57.58 -40.41
CA GLN A 655 52.27 56.37 -39.81
C GLN A 655 52.18 56.35 -38.27
N ILE A 656 51.40 55.40 -37.71
CA ILE A 656 51.80 54.56 -36.55
C ILE A 656 51.46 53.07 -36.87
N GLN A 657 52.20 52.12 -36.28
CA GLN A 657 52.04 50.65 -36.42
C GLN A 657 51.80 49.97 -35.06
N SER A 658 51.59 48.63 -35.07
CA SER A 658 51.83 47.67 -33.97
C SER A 658 50.84 47.64 -32.78
N GLN A 659 50.61 46.50 -32.08
CA GLN A 659 50.86 45.07 -32.37
C GLN A 659 50.05 44.16 -31.38
N PHE A 660 50.36 42.85 -31.31
CA PHE A 660 49.79 41.77 -30.46
C PHE A 660 48.39 41.27 -30.87
N ILE A 661 48.09 39.98 -31.05
CA ILE A 661 48.71 38.66 -30.73
C ILE A 661 48.59 38.18 -29.27
N ARG A 662 47.53 37.39 -28.99
CA ARG A 662 47.52 36.00 -28.45
C ARG A 662 46.06 35.50 -28.44
N THR A 663 45.61 34.29 -28.82
CA THR A 663 46.17 32.92 -28.98
C THR A 663 45.77 31.96 -27.83
N LEU A 664 44.78 31.09 -28.13
CA LEU A 664 44.47 29.77 -27.50
C LEU A 664 44.06 29.73 -25.99
N VAL A 665 43.49 28.65 -25.43
CA VAL A 665 42.47 27.64 -25.85
C VAL A 665 42.11 26.75 -24.62
N LEU A 666 41.03 25.95 -24.68
CA LEU A 666 40.63 24.89 -23.72
C LEU A 666 40.23 25.40 -22.30
N ASN A 667 39.31 24.76 -21.56
CA ASN A 667 39.20 23.32 -21.30
C ASN A 667 37.76 22.81 -21.01
N GLN A 668 37.59 21.48 -20.99
CA GLN A 668 36.36 20.78 -20.56
C GLN A 668 36.54 20.03 -19.23
N ALA A 669 35.50 20.03 -18.38
CA ALA A 669 35.11 18.96 -17.44
C ALA A 669 33.70 19.32 -16.92
N LYS A 670 32.63 18.51 -16.90
CA LYS A 670 32.43 17.06 -16.64
C LYS A 670 32.87 16.58 -15.26
N SER A 671 31.91 16.50 -14.34
CA SER A 671 31.84 15.43 -13.33
C SER A 671 30.38 15.08 -13.05
N ASN A 672 30.02 13.81 -13.22
CA ASN A 672 28.82 13.25 -12.59
C ASN A 672 29.16 12.92 -11.12
N ASN A 673 28.15 12.73 -10.27
CA ASN A 673 28.18 11.61 -9.33
C ASN A 673 26.75 11.12 -9.02
N ASN A 674 26.59 9.85 -8.65
CA ASN A 674 25.30 9.19 -8.45
C ASN A 674 25.46 7.95 -7.54
N GLN A 675 24.33 7.35 -7.11
CA GLN A 675 24.18 6.06 -6.38
C GLN A 675 24.20 6.03 -4.82
N SER A 676 23.31 5.18 -4.31
CA SER A 676 23.34 4.35 -3.07
C SER A 676 23.54 4.99 -1.68
N GLY A 677 22.78 4.65 -0.62
CA GLY A 677 21.61 3.74 -0.51
C GLY A 677 21.94 2.33 -0.03
N VAL A 678 22.04 2.13 1.30
CA VAL A 678 22.17 0.83 2.00
C VAL A 678 21.44 0.90 3.36
N ILE A 679 20.80 -0.21 3.79
CA ILE A 679 20.12 -0.41 5.09
C ILE A 679 20.97 -1.38 5.93
N PRO A 680 20.98 -1.29 7.27
CA PRO A 680 20.64 -2.50 8.05
C PRO A 680 19.73 -2.28 9.28
N GLN A 681 19.26 -3.42 9.82
CA GLN A 681 18.21 -3.62 10.83
C GLN A 681 18.63 -3.31 12.29
N GLY A 682 17.65 -3.19 13.22
CA GLY A 682 17.87 -2.69 14.60
C GLY A 682 17.49 -3.55 15.83
N LYS A 683 16.20 -3.84 16.09
CA LYS A 683 15.60 -4.55 17.27
C LYS A 683 15.46 -3.83 18.65
N ARG A 684 14.24 -3.99 19.20
CA ARG A 684 13.87 -4.38 20.60
C ARG A 684 14.07 -3.44 21.81
N ASN A 685 12.96 -2.89 22.31
CA ASN A 685 12.24 -3.21 23.57
C ASN A 685 11.28 -2.03 23.84
N HIS A 686 10.01 -2.22 24.20
CA HIS A 686 9.51 -3.15 25.21
C HIS A 686 8.14 -3.75 24.86
#